data_AF-A0A956L084-F1
#
_entry.id   AF-A0A956L084-F1
#
_cell.length_a   1.000
_cell.length_b   1.000
_cell.length_c   1.000
_cell.angle_alpha   90.00
_cell.angle_beta   90.00
_cell.angle_gamma   90.00
#
_symmetry.space_group_name_H-M   'P 1'
#
loop_
_entity.id
_entity.type
_entity.pdbx_description
1 polymer ?
#
loop_
_entity_poly.entity_id
_entity_poly.type
_entity_poly.pdbx_seq_one_letter_code
_entity_poly.pdbx_strand_id
1 'polypeptide(L)'
;MTTKAAKSNFRTQRLVVGAMTLSTLGLGASGCIEDSDCGICDPDSLVLEHITGVNYASRKVHVLNPECEGPSCPGAVSSSSYFIQNVRPCEETDEALESPRGPEEYCKISPLVTAYGIEFIFNNLLDPTSIELVRKRPDNPQLFEVYDWKHQVVEIEGPITRYNGDFKKGATEEPDLMARLVNLSCIDNLSDEGIPFDHTSYEDPATNPCNALGPNGLPRKMRSNSTLTSYPGRWSAGGVDANVCSAPDEGPDTCCSWCDYLLSTKVAKYGVNTPPTEGITLTELQQSGQLRNANQGFVLPEDVAGDTSNAAILCNPDGDVFQQCAGFIPWTDRSEQVIEYTYYWDCNPATDAGCEPKTYGLPYYDKLRETHPDQRPSWLERRNAACTDSFQCRDENQHDLPGTDCVGITADGLACNPAVDPEGCTNGRCVAEWFVTCATNPDTSGDADPTTPEIEGFCTDQRFYDRGAGACLRTQGPFDALCGEDGTDCQTAPSGTRLAFCDHNEDGTLVASECCQATLQEGQASASPEACDPAYQNVTPLTIYDRNDTLPEPTRSCICPPGGTLGDLDPEDSCFDTIKVGCFLASDVRDNGDAAVVRPDRASRYAVKFVSREGGVIYDPAIKGFEWRTADVGGVPRASIESCAESRDRIDRRNIEDGWRANDAFNPDRVEDFDRSMCSDSEYTVHFRTPEDGGQYVKDKVGNTLAGKSTYTFRTPQFHVEP
;
A
#
# COMPACT_ATOMS: atom_id res chain seq x y z
N MET A 1 -32.35 -36.46 0.97
CA MET A 1 -31.85 -37.85 1.03
C MET A 1 -30.67 -37.87 1.99
N THR A 2 -30.92 -38.06 3.30
CA THR A 2 -30.67 -39.31 4.05
C THR A 2 -29.22 -39.82 4.04
N THR A 3 -28.51 -39.42 5.11
CA THR A 3 -27.77 -40.27 6.08
C THR A 3 -26.74 -41.30 5.58
N LYS A 4 -25.51 -41.24 6.12
CA LYS A 4 -25.10 -42.07 7.28
C LYS A 4 -23.65 -41.82 7.72
N ALA A 5 -23.51 -41.65 9.03
CA ALA A 5 -22.28 -41.80 9.80
C ALA A 5 -21.92 -43.29 9.99
N ALA A 6 -20.64 -43.58 10.20
CA ALA A 6 -20.17 -44.82 10.80
C ALA A 6 -19.09 -44.54 11.86
N LYS A 7 -19.45 -44.77 13.13
CA LYS A 7 -18.55 -44.96 14.27
C LYS A 7 -18.08 -46.42 14.30
N SER A 8 -16.83 -46.68 14.69
CA SER A 8 -16.44 -47.97 15.26
C SER A 8 -15.50 -47.85 16.46
N ASN A 9 -16.09 -48.04 17.63
CA ASN A 9 -15.63 -48.70 18.86
C ASN A 9 -14.14 -49.09 19.06
N PHE A 10 -13.57 -48.54 20.13
CA PHE A 10 -13.06 -49.22 21.34
C PHE A 10 -12.34 -50.58 21.22
N ARG A 11 -11.10 -50.61 21.72
CA ARG A 11 -10.61 -51.75 22.51
C ARG A 11 -9.58 -51.32 23.57
N THR A 12 -10.02 -51.42 24.82
CA THR A 12 -9.21 -51.38 26.04
C THR A 12 -8.53 -52.74 26.23
N GLN A 13 -7.23 -52.76 26.55
CA GLN A 13 -6.59 -53.91 27.20
C GLN A 13 -5.70 -53.45 28.35
N ARG A 14 -5.78 -54.22 29.44
CA ARG A 14 -5.20 -54.02 30.77
C ARG A 14 -3.76 -54.55 30.82
N LEU A 15 -2.89 -53.75 31.46
CA LEU A 15 -2.12 -54.06 32.67
C LEU A 15 -1.15 -55.26 32.65
N VAL A 16 0.15 -54.98 32.74
CA VAL A 16 1.11 -55.78 33.52
C VAL A 16 2.13 -54.84 34.18
N VAL A 17 2.16 -54.88 35.52
CA VAL A 17 3.18 -54.33 36.40
C VAL A 17 4.39 -55.27 36.38
N GLY A 18 5.58 -54.74 36.10
CA GLY A 18 6.86 -55.44 36.22
C GLY A 18 7.89 -54.52 36.87
N ALA A 19 8.49 -54.98 37.97
CA ALA A 19 9.31 -54.19 38.89
C ALA A 19 10.76 -53.96 38.42
N MET A 20 11.27 -52.78 38.80
CA MET A 20 12.66 -52.36 39.09
C MET A 20 13.86 -53.17 38.54
N THR A 21 14.73 -52.46 37.83
CA THR A 21 16.18 -52.50 38.07
C THR A 21 16.78 -51.10 37.91
N LEU A 22 17.35 -50.60 39.00
CA LEU A 22 18.17 -49.39 39.08
C LEU A 22 19.59 -49.74 38.60
N SER A 23 20.14 -49.07 37.59
CA SER A 23 21.57 -49.08 37.26
C SER A 23 21.97 -47.85 36.44
N THR A 24 22.56 -46.87 37.14
CA THR A 24 23.73 -46.06 36.73
C THR A 24 23.71 -45.27 35.41
N LEU A 25 23.47 -43.96 35.55
CA LEU A 25 24.22 -42.80 35.01
C LEU A 25 25.08 -43.02 33.75
N GLY A 26 24.59 -42.49 32.63
CA GLY A 26 25.38 -41.95 31.54
C GLY A 26 24.88 -40.54 31.23
N LEU A 27 25.68 -39.53 31.54
CA LEU A 27 25.46 -38.12 31.22
C LEU A 27 25.50 -37.92 29.69
N GLY A 28 24.60 -37.09 29.17
CA GLY A 28 24.68 -36.59 27.78
C GLY A 28 23.35 -36.50 27.04
N ALA A 29 22.30 -35.97 27.66
CA ALA A 29 21.18 -35.42 26.93
C ALA A 29 20.87 -34.07 27.60
N SER A 30 21.01 -32.98 26.87
CA SER A 30 20.41 -31.68 27.18
C SER A 30 18.89 -31.88 27.08
N GLY A 31 18.31 -32.48 28.13
CA GLY A 31 16.88 -32.64 28.25
C GLY A 31 16.28 -31.26 28.45
N CYS A 32 15.39 -30.86 27.54
CA CYS A 32 14.47 -29.76 27.80
C CYS A 32 13.82 -30.03 29.17
N ILE A 33 13.67 -28.99 29.99
CA ILE A 33 12.94 -29.11 31.26
C ILE A 33 11.59 -29.77 30.94
N GLU A 34 11.26 -30.86 31.64
CA GLU A 34 10.03 -31.66 31.48
C GLU A 34 8.77 -30.88 31.87
N ASP A 35 8.55 -29.76 31.20
CA ASP A 35 7.26 -29.13 31.06
C ASP A 35 7.09 -28.89 29.57
N SER A 36 6.32 -29.77 28.93
CA SER A 36 5.99 -29.70 27.50
C SER A 36 5.36 -28.35 27.11
N ASP A 37 4.89 -27.58 28.11
CA ASP A 37 4.27 -26.27 27.91
C ASP A 37 5.27 -25.10 28.08
N CYS A 38 6.46 -25.31 28.63
CA CYS A 38 7.44 -24.23 28.82
C CYS A 38 8.27 -23.91 27.56
N GLY A 39 8.51 -24.90 26.69
CA GLY A 39 9.18 -24.74 25.40
C GLY A 39 10.58 -24.11 25.44
N ILE A 40 11.25 -24.13 26.59
CA ILE A 40 12.64 -23.70 26.80
C ILE A 40 13.48 -24.97 26.94
N CYS A 41 14.37 -25.21 25.99
CA CYS A 41 15.27 -26.36 25.99
C CYS A 41 16.65 -26.05 26.58
N ASP A 42 17.10 -24.79 26.49
CA ASP A 42 18.33 -24.32 27.12
C ASP A 42 18.09 -22.94 27.78
N PRO A 43 17.93 -22.86 29.11
CA PRO A 43 17.63 -21.60 29.79
C PRO A 43 18.74 -20.56 29.69
N ASP A 44 19.97 -20.97 29.34
CA ASP A 44 21.15 -20.09 29.35
C ASP A 44 21.53 -19.61 27.93
N SER A 45 20.88 -20.12 26.88
CA SER A 45 21.30 -19.87 25.50
C SER A 45 20.19 -20.05 24.47
N LEU A 46 19.96 -19.00 23.66
CA LEU A 46 19.15 -19.08 22.44
C LEU A 46 20.04 -19.47 21.25
N VAL A 47 19.64 -20.48 20.47
CA VAL A 47 20.40 -21.02 19.34
C VAL A 47 19.47 -21.24 18.16
N LEU A 48 19.91 -20.83 16.96
CA LEU A 48 19.26 -21.24 15.70
C LEU A 48 19.61 -22.70 15.41
N GLU A 49 18.62 -23.59 15.45
CA GLU A 49 18.83 -25.02 15.20
C GLU A 49 18.87 -25.34 13.70
N HIS A 50 17.95 -24.72 12.94
CA HIS A 50 17.86 -24.94 11.51
C HIS A 50 17.13 -23.84 10.75
N ILE A 51 17.42 -23.76 9.45
CA ILE A 51 16.76 -22.89 8.48
C ILE A 51 15.89 -23.77 7.58
N THR A 52 14.63 -23.41 7.38
CA THR A 52 13.71 -24.15 6.49
C THR A 52 13.31 -23.27 5.32
N GLY A 53 13.31 -23.85 4.12
CA GLY A 53 12.83 -23.19 2.91
C GLY A 53 12.35 -24.22 1.89
N VAL A 54 11.92 -23.75 0.71
CA VAL A 54 11.56 -24.66 -0.38
C VAL A 54 12.74 -24.91 -1.30
N ASN A 55 12.87 -26.12 -1.83
CA ASN A 55 13.83 -26.42 -2.91
C ASN A 55 13.18 -26.26 -4.30
N TYR A 56 13.91 -26.56 -5.37
CA TYR A 56 13.40 -26.48 -6.75
C TYR A 56 12.29 -27.50 -7.09
N ALA A 57 12.09 -28.52 -6.26
CA ALA A 57 10.95 -29.44 -6.38
C ALA A 57 9.72 -28.95 -5.60
N SER A 58 9.73 -27.71 -5.11
CA SER A 58 8.71 -27.12 -4.24
C SER A 58 8.45 -27.95 -2.98
N ARG A 59 9.49 -28.62 -2.46
CA ARG A 59 9.45 -29.37 -1.20
C ARG A 59 10.14 -28.56 -0.11
N LYS A 60 9.58 -28.59 1.11
CA LYS A 60 10.26 -28.03 2.29
C LYS A 60 11.52 -28.85 2.59
N VAL A 61 12.64 -28.16 2.78
CA VAL A 61 13.93 -28.73 3.17
C VAL A 61 14.47 -28.00 4.38
N HIS A 62 15.14 -28.74 5.26
CA HIS A 62 15.66 -28.24 6.53
C HIS A 62 17.19 -28.30 6.52
N VAL A 63 17.83 -27.12 6.56
CA VAL A 63 19.27 -26.98 6.72
C VAL A 63 19.59 -26.99 8.21
N LEU A 64 19.90 -28.18 8.74
CA LEU A 64 20.31 -28.36 10.12
C LEU A 64 21.70 -27.78 10.36
N ASN A 65 21.91 -27.15 11.52
CA ASN A 65 23.20 -26.64 11.95
C ASN A 65 23.89 -25.75 10.89
N PRO A 66 23.23 -24.65 10.45
CA PRO A 66 23.82 -23.73 9.50
C PRO A 66 25.17 -23.22 10.01
N GLU A 67 26.12 -22.95 9.09
CA GLU A 67 27.43 -22.45 9.49
C GLU A 67 27.26 -21.13 10.23
N CYS A 68 27.83 -21.03 11.43
CA CYS A 68 27.69 -19.88 12.32
C CYS A 68 29.04 -19.19 12.47
N GLU A 69 29.03 -17.85 12.47
CA GLU A 69 30.20 -17.03 12.76
C GLU A 69 30.05 -16.31 14.10
N GLY A 70 31.09 -16.41 14.95
CA GLY A 70 31.14 -15.69 16.22
C GLY A 70 31.73 -16.50 17.38
N PRO A 71 32.10 -15.84 18.49
CA PRO A 71 32.71 -16.47 19.65
C PRO A 71 31.75 -17.39 20.43
N SER A 72 30.45 -17.30 20.18
CA SER A 72 29.41 -18.03 20.92
C SER A 72 28.61 -18.99 20.04
N CYS A 73 29.12 -19.34 18.86
CA CYS A 73 28.46 -20.28 17.97
C CYS A 73 28.23 -21.65 18.63
N PRO A 74 27.07 -22.28 18.36
CA PRO A 74 26.74 -23.57 18.95
C PRO A 74 27.66 -24.68 18.45
N GLY A 75 27.77 -25.75 19.22
CA GLY A 75 28.31 -27.02 18.73
C GLY A 75 27.36 -27.68 17.72
N ALA A 76 27.80 -28.74 17.05
CA ALA A 76 27.02 -29.40 16.01
C ALA A 76 25.65 -29.90 16.52
N VAL A 77 24.58 -29.41 15.89
CA VAL A 77 23.19 -29.89 16.09
C VAL A 77 22.94 -31.09 15.16
N SER A 78 22.76 -32.28 15.72
CA SER A 78 22.56 -33.53 14.95
C SER A 78 21.09 -33.91 14.73
N SER A 79 20.18 -33.30 15.48
CA SER A 79 18.73 -33.46 15.34
C SER A 79 18.02 -32.26 15.94
N SER A 80 16.90 -31.86 15.35
CA SER A 80 15.98 -30.86 15.91
C SER A 80 14.54 -31.34 15.80
N SER A 81 13.60 -30.53 16.27
CA SER A 81 12.16 -30.77 16.08
C SER A 81 11.54 -29.69 15.21
N TYR A 82 10.76 -30.08 14.20
CA TYR A 82 9.87 -29.21 13.46
C TYR A 82 8.43 -29.62 13.78
N PHE A 83 7.72 -28.77 14.52
CA PHE A 83 6.44 -29.14 15.14
C PHE A 83 6.61 -30.39 16.03
N ILE A 84 5.94 -31.50 15.70
CA ILE A 84 6.08 -32.80 16.40
C ILE A 84 7.05 -33.77 15.69
N GLN A 85 7.63 -33.38 14.56
CA GLN A 85 8.47 -34.25 13.74
C GLN A 85 9.94 -34.05 14.09
N ASN A 86 10.68 -35.16 14.21
CA ASN A 86 12.13 -35.09 14.35
C ASN A 86 12.75 -34.81 12.98
N VAL A 87 13.47 -33.70 12.89
CA VAL A 87 14.27 -33.34 11.73
C VAL A 87 15.62 -34.02 11.86
N ARG A 88 15.98 -34.78 10.83
CA ARG A 88 17.30 -35.41 10.64
C ARG A 88 18.00 -34.74 9.45
N PRO A 89 19.32 -34.96 9.26
CA PRO A 89 20.04 -34.41 8.11
C PRO A 89 19.29 -34.69 6.80
N CYS A 90 19.02 -33.64 6.02
CA CYS A 90 18.18 -33.74 4.83
C CYS A 90 18.75 -34.75 3.80
N GLU A 91 20.07 -34.84 3.69
CA GLU A 91 20.76 -35.75 2.76
C GLU A 91 20.51 -37.24 3.06
N GLU A 92 20.03 -37.56 4.26
CA GLU A 92 19.67 -38.92 4.68
C GLU A 92 18.19 -39.27 4.44
N THR A 93 17.41 -38.35 3.88
CA THR A 93 16.00 -38.58 3.55
C THR A 93 15.84 -39.38 2.27
N ASP A 94 14.81 -40.21 2.19
CA ASP A 94 14.55 -41.06 1.02
C ASP A 94 14.31 -40.17 -0.22
N GLU A 95 13.62 -39.04 -0.04
CA GLU A 95 13.36 -38.07 -1.11
C GLU A 95 14.65 -37.43 -1.65
N ALA A 96 15.61 -37.10 -0.77
CA ALA A 96 16.89 -36.53 -1.20
C ALA A 96 17.75 -37.58 -1.92
N LEU A 97 17.74 -38.83 -1.45
CA LEU A 97 18.47 -39.94 -2.06
C LEU A 97 17.91 -40.36 -3.42
N GLU A 98 16.60 -40.25 -3.61
CA GLU A 98 15.90 -40.52 -4.88
C GLU A 98 15.93 -39.33 -5.85
N SER A 99 16.39 -38.16 -5.40
CA SER A 99 16.44 -36.95 -6.22
C SER A 99 17.37 -37.13 -7.42
N PRO A 100 16.91 -36.81 -8.65
CA PRO A 100 17.77 -36.87 -9.84
C PRO A 100 18.95 -35.88 -9.79
N ARG A 101 18.87 -34.85 -8.93
CA ARG A 101 19.92 -33.84 -8.73
C ARG A 101 20.96 -34.25 -7.69
N GLY A 102 20.74 -35.37 -7.01
CA GLY A 102 21.50 -35.80 -5.84
C GLY A 102 21.03 -35.13 -4.54
N PRO A 103 21.39 -35.72 -3.38
CA PRO A 103 20.91 -35.27 -2.07
C PRO A 103 21.43 -33.88 -1.70
N GLU A 104 22.70 -33.56 -2.00
CA GLU A 104 23.30 -32.26 -1.67
C GLU A 104 22.56 -31.09 -2.36
N GLU A 105 22.26 -31.20 -3.66
CA GLU A 105 21.52 -30.15 -4.39
C GLU A 105 20.04 -30.12 -4.02
N TYR A 106 19.43 -31.27 -3.73
CA TYR A 106 18.05 -31.34 -3.29
C TYR A 106 17.81 -30.59 -1.98
N CYS A 107 18.78 -30.66 -1.06
CA CYS A 107 18.69 -30.14 0.30
C CYS A 107 19.03 -28.66 0.45
N LYS A 108 19.40 -27.96 -0.63
CA LYS A 108 19.64 -26.52 -0.64
C LYS A 108 18.34 -25.74 -0.80
N ILE A 109 18.27 -24.57 -0.16
CA ILE A 109 17.10 -23.67 -0.22
C ILE A 109 17.10 -22.95 -1.57
N SER A 110 15.99 -23.03 -2.29
CA SER A 110 15.82 -22.40 -3.60
C SER A 110 15.80 -20.88 -3.51
N PRO A 111 16.33 -20.17 -4.53
CA PRO A 111 16.12 -18.74 -4.71
C PRO A 111 14.65 -18.28 -4.78
N LEU A 112 13.70 -19.21 -4.97
CA LEU A 112 12.25 -18.96 -4.92
C LEU A 112 11.74 -18.56 -3.52
N VAL A 113 12.63 -18.51 -2.53
CA VAL A 113 12.41 -17.87 -1.22
C VAL A 113 11.71 -16.52 -1.30
N THR A 114 11.99 -15.74 -2.34
CA THR A 114 11.36 -14.43 -2.56
C THR A 114 9.84 -14.51 -2.72
N ALA A 115 9.29 -15.68 -3.11
CA ALA A 115 7.86 -15.93 -3.22
C ALA A 115 7.28 -16.72 -2.03
N TYR A 116 8.09 -17.53 -1.33
CA TYR A 116 7.62 -18.50 -0.34
C TYR A 116 8.12 -18.28 1.10
N GLY A 117 9.05 -17.34 1.32
CA GLY A 117 9.66 -17.07 2.61
C GLY A 117 10.71 -18.09 3.07
N ILE A 118 11.35 -17.78 4.20
CA ILE A 118 12.29 -18.65 4.94
C ILE A 118 11.81 -18.77 6.38
N GLU A 119 11.83 -19.97 6.95
CA GLU A 119 11.55 -20.16 8.38
C GLU A 119 12.87 -20.33 9.16
N PHE A 120 12.99 -19.62 10.28
CA PHE A 120 14.11 -19.72 11.22
C PHE A 120 13.63 -20.37 12.52
N ILE A 121 14.22 -21.53 12.87
CA ILE A 121 13.76 -22.36 13.99
C ILE A 121 14.82 -22.41 15.10
N PHE A 122 14.38 -22.15 16.33
CA PHE A 122 15.25 -22.06 17.50
C PHE A 122 15.01 -23.19 18.51
N ASN A 123 16.00 -23.42 19.38
CA ASN A 123 15.91 -24.39 20.47
C ASN A 123 14.84 -24.01 21.53
N ASN A 124 14.65 -22.71 21.74
CA ASN A 124 13.71 -22.14 22.72
C ASN A 124 12.55 -21.42 22.04
N LEU A 125 11.40 -21.39 22.71
CA LEU A 125 10.30 -20.48 22.36
C LEU A 125 10.75 -19.02 22.46
N LEU A 126 10.47 -18.27 21.40
CA LEU A 126 10.76 -16.85 21.34
C LEU A 126 9.78 -16.08 22.24
N ASP A 127 10.23 -14.93 22.76
CA ASP A 127 9.36 -13.91 23.30
C ASP A 127 8.60 -13.30 22.11
N PRO A 128 7.26 -13.49 22.01
CA PRO A 128 6.50 -12.99 20.88
C PRO A 128 6.74 -11.50 20.64
N THR A 129 6.88 -10.70 21.71
CA THR A 129 7.07 -9.24 21.63
C THR A 129 8.36 -8.81 20.91
N SER A 130 9.31 -9.73 20.74
CA SER A 130 10.55 -9.53 19.98
C SER A 130 10.39 -9.74 18.47
N ILE A 131 9.33 -10.43 18.03
CA ILE A 131 9.06 -10.81 16.63
C ILE A 131 7.81 -10.12 16.10
N GLU A 132 6.74 -10.12 16.88
CA GLU A 132 5.47 -9.52 16.46
C GLU A 132 4.56 -9.18 17.66
N LEU A 133 3.68 -8.20 17.48
CA LEU A 133 2.61 -7.93 18.43
C LEU A 133 1.28 -8.39 17.84
N VAL A 134 0.55 -9.14 18.65
CA VAL A 134 -0.79 -9.62 18.33
C VAL A 134 -1.83 -8.82 19.10
N ARG A 135 -2.94 -8.54 18.46
CA ARG A 135 -4.15 -8.01 19.09
C ARG A 135 -5.34 -8.80 18.60
N LYS A 136 -6.47 -8.67 19.28
CA LYS A 136 -7.73 -9.18 18.76
C LYS A 136 -8.07 -8.44 17.47
N ARG A 137 -8.52 -9.17 16.45
CA ARG A 137 -8.98 -8.59 15.20
C ARG A 137 -10.10 -7.59 15.46
N PRO A 138 -9.95 -6.35 14.99
CA PRO A 138 -10.96 -5.31 15.14
C PRO A 138 -12.34 -5.68 14.63
N ASP A 139 -12.41 -6.47 13.56
CA ASP A 139 -13.63 -6.91 12.90
C ASP A 139 -14.15 -8.23 13.47
N ASN A 140 -13.29 -9.04 14.09
CA ASN A 140 -13.67 -10.28 14.74
C ASN A 140 -12.81 -10.55 16.00
N PRO A 141 -13.29 -10.16 17.20
CA PRO A 141 -12.51 -10.29 18.43
C PRO A 141 -12.21 -11.73 18.87
N GLN A 142 -12.78 -12.74 18.20
CA GLN A 142 -12.45 -14.15 18.41
C GLN A 142 -11.16 -14.58 17.70
N LEU A 143 -10.71 -13.78 16.74
CA LEU A 143 -9.47 -13.99 16.01
C LEU A 143 -8.42 -13.01 16.51
N PHE A 144 -7.15 -13.42 16.42
CA PHE A 144 -6.02 -12.51 16.58
C PHE A 144 -5.52 -12.09 15.21
N GLU A 145 -5.06 -10.85 15.10
CA GLU A 145 -4.20 -10.42 14.00
C GLU A 145 -2.87 -9.97 14.56
N VAL A 146 -1.83 -10.21 13.77
CA VAL A 146 -0.56 -9.56 13.94
C VAL A 146 -0.73 -8.13 13.44
N TYR A 147 -0.45 -7.15 14.30
CA TYR A 147 -0.68 -5.75 13.98
C TYR A 147 0.62 -4.92 13.95
N ASP A 148 1.70 -5.44 14.51
CA ASP A 148 3.05 -4.92 14.41
C ASP A 148 4.00 -6.10 14.20
N TRP A 149 4.39 -6.38 12.96
CA TRP A 149 5.43 -7.36 12.63
C TRP A 149 6.80 -6.67 12.56
N LYS A 150 7.77 -7.23 13.29
CA LYS A 150 9.12 -6.68 13.38
C LYS A 150 9.92 -7.03 12.13
N HIS A 151 10.16 -6.06 11.27
CA HIS A 151 10.77 -6.27 9.96
C HIS A 151 12.31 -6.20 9.97
N GLN A 152 12.90 -5.65 11.03
CA GLN A 152 14.36 -5.42 11.10
C GLN A 152 15.11 -6.52 11.87
N VAL A 153 14.42 -7.59 12.24
CA VAL A 153 14.97 -8.64 13.10
C VAL A 153 16.05 -9.47 12.39
N VAL A 154 15.91 -9.65 11.08
CA VAL A 154 16.82 -10.41 10.24
C VAL A 154 16.99 -9.75 8.88
N GLU A 155 18.22 -9.74 8.40
CA GLU A 155 18.63 -9.27 7.08
C GLU A 155 19.34 -10.43 6.36
N ILE A 156 19.09 -10.59 5.06
CA ILE A 156 19.76 -11.61 4.25
C ILE A 156 20.60 -10.91 3.20
N GLU A 157 21.90 -11.11 3.26
CA GLU A 157 22.87 -10.54 2.35
C GLU A 157 23.37 -11.61 1.36
N GLY A 158 23.52 -11.22 0.11
CA GLY A 158 24.20 -12.05 -0.87
C GLY A 158 23.94 -11.58 -2.29
N PRO A 159 24.22 -12.44 -3.27
CA PRO A 159 24.07 -12.07 -4.66
C PRO A 159 22.60 -11.92 -5.07
N ILE A 160 22.22 -10.83 -5.70
CA ILE A 160 20.86 -10.64 -6.24
C ILE A 160 20.88 -10.30 -7.72
N THR A 161 19.74 -10.44 -8.36
CA THR A 161 19.45 -9.84 -9.65
C THR A 161 18.21 -8.97 -9.56
N ARG A 162 18.21 -7.85 -10.28
CA ARG A 162 17.10 -6.89 -10.35
C ARG A 162 16.60 -6.80 -11.78
N TYR A 163 15.29 -6.78 -11.96
CA TYR A 163 14.69 -6.69 -13.29
C TYR A 163 13.37 -5.93 -13.32
N ASN A 164 13.14 -5.28 -14.46
CA ASN A 164 11.94 -4.54 -14.83
C ASN A 164 11.64 -4.88 -16.31
N GLY A 165 10.53 -4.45 -16.87
CA GLY A 165 10.14 -4.68 -18.25
C GLY A 165 8.72 -4.19 -18.51
N ASP A 166 8.05 -4.80 -19.49
CA ASP A 166 6.62 -4.59 -19.74
C ASP A 166 5.86 -5.92 -19.65
N PHE A 167 4.95 -6.03 -18.67
CA PHE A 167 4.14 -7.22 -18.40
C PHE A 167 2.69 -7.03 -18.87
N LYS A 168 2.17 -8.01 -19.60
CA LYS A 168 0.76 -8.10 -19.98
C LYS A 168 0.20 -9.43 -19.47
N LYS A 169 -0.81 -9.33 -18.61
CA LYS A 169 -1.52 -10.50 -18.09
C LYS A 169 -2.29 -11.18 -19.23
N GLY A 170 -2.12 -12.49 -19.36
CA GLY A 170 -2.91 -13.30 -20.28
C GLY A 170 -4.35 -13.48 -19.77
N ALA A 171 -5.27 -13.79 -20.68
CA ALA A 171 -6.58 -14.34 -20.29
C ALA A 171 -6.42 -15.67 -19.53
N THR A 172 -7.49 -16.21 -18.94
CA THR A 172 -7.45 -17.42 -18.08
C THR A 172 -6.72 -18.62 -18.70
N GLU A 173 -6.71 -18.75 -20.02
CA GLU A 173 -6.05 -19.84 -20.76
C GLU A 173 -4.89 -19.35 -21.65
N GLU A 174 -4.58 -18.06 -21.64
CA GLU A 174 -3.49 -17.48 -22.41
C GLU A 174 -2.27 -17.26 -21.50
N PRO A 175 -1.05 -17.48 -21.99
CA PRO A 175 0.13 -17.19 -21.22
C PRO A 175 0.24 -15.67 -20.96
N ASP A 176 0.76 -15.31 -19.80
CA ASP A 176 1.24 -13.96 -19.58
C ASP A 176 2.37 -13.63 -20.57
N LEU A 177 2.37 -12.39 -21.05
CA LEU A 177 3.34 -11.89 -22.02
C LEU A 177 4.29 -10.89 -21.37
N MET A 178 5.59 -11.12 -21.56
CA MET A 178 6.64 -10.17 -21.21
C MET A 178 7.22 -9.61 -22.50
N ALA A 179 6.76 -8.42 -22.90
CA ALA A 179 7.16 -7.80 -24.18
C ALA A 179 8.57 -7.20 -24.12
N ARG A 180 8.99 -6.76 -22.92
CA ARG A 180 10.33 -6.24 -22.63
C ARG A 180 10.79 -6.81 -21.30
N LEU A 181 12.08 -7.12 -21.20
CA LEU A 181 12.75 -7.47 -19.95
C LEU A 181 14.12 -6.79 -19.92
N VAL A 182 14.34 -5.99 -18.88
CA VAL A 182 15.57 -5.24 -18.64
C VAL A 182 16.16 -5.71 -17.32
N ASN A 183 17.40 -6.18 -17.36
CA ASN A 183 18.13 -6.55 -16.15
C ASN A 183 18.84 -5.32 -15.59
N LEU A 184 18.27 -4.73 -14.55
CA LEU A 184 18.79 -3.52 -13.91
C LEU A 184 20.17 -3.75 -13.29
N SER A 185 20.40 -4.94 -12.72
CA SER A 185 21.73 -5.31 -12.17
C SER A 185 22.85 -5.22 -13.21
N CYS A 186 22.56 -5.57 -14.46
CA CYS A 186 23.50 -5.42 -15.55
C CYS A 186 23.76 -3.96 -15.92
N ILE A 187 22.73 -3.12 -15.92
CA ILE A 187 22.88 -1.68 -16.17
C ILE A 187 23.83 -1.08 -15.13
N ASP A 188 23.61 -1.39 -13.85
CA ASP A 188 24.47 -0.89 -12.77
C ASP A 188 25.92 -1.37 -12.94
N ASN A 189 26.12 -2.67 -13.21
CA ASN A 189 27.45 -3.23 -13.38
C ASN A 189 28.18 -2.61 -14.58
N LEU A 190 27.48 -2.36 -15.69
CA LEU A 190 28.06 -1.68 -16.85
C LEU A 190 28.44 -0.24 -16.52
N SER A 191 27.57 0.47 -15.80
CA SER A 191 27.85 1.82 -15.32
C SER A 191 29.09 1.85 -14.41
N ASP A 192 29.20 0.91 -13.47
CA ASP A 192 30.37 0.76 -12.59
C ASP A 192 31.66 0.47 -13.38
N GLU A 193 31.54 -0.20 -14.53
CA GLU A 193 32.64 -0.46 -15.46
C GLU A 193 32.94 0.73 -16.41
N GLY A 194 32.16 1.81 -16.35
CA GLY A 194 32.26 2.95 -17.27
C GLY A 194 31.79 2.64 -18.70
N ILE A 195 30.99 1.59 -18.88
CA ILE A 195 30.38 1.20 -20.16
C ILE A 195 28.97 1.79 -20.22
N PRO A 196 28.66 2.66 -21.19
CA PRO A 196 27.33 3.24 -21.30
C PRO A 196 26.30 2.17 -21.66
N PHE A 197 25.11 2.29 -21.08
CA PHE A 197 23.97 1.47 -21.43
C PHE A 197 23.30 2.00 -22.71
N ASP A 198 23.05 1.12 -23.68
CA ASP A 198 22.22 1.38 -24.85
C ASP A 198 21.31 0.20 -25.14
N HIS A 199 20.00 0.39 -24.95
CA HIS A 199 18.96 -0.64 -25.12
C HIS A 199 19.04 -1.43 -26.44
N THR A 200 19.53 -0.83 -27.54
CA THR A 200 19.65 -1.52 -28.84
C THR A 200 20.73 -2.61 -28.84
N SER A 201 21.74 -2.49 -27.98
CA SER A 201 22.83 -3.46 -27.83
C SER A 201 22.39 -4.77 -27.15
N TYR A 202 21.12 -4.85 -26.72
CA TYR A 202 20.56 -5.99 -25.98
C TYR A 202 19.55 -6.82 -26.77
N GLU A 203 19.16 -6.36 -27.97
CA GLU A 203 18.18 -7.06 -28.84
C GLU A 203 18.70 -8.39 -29.37
N ASP A 204 19.99 -8.47 -29.72
CA ASP A 204 20.64 -9.72 -30.14
C ASP A 204 21.26 -10.44 -28.92
N PRO A 205 20.73 -11.61 -28.51
CA PRO A 205 21.27 -12.38 -27.39
C PRO A 205 22.75 -12.76 -27.57
N ALA A 206 23.24 -12.89 -28.80
CA ALA A 206 24.62 -13.28 -29.08
C ALA A 206 25.63 -12.15 -28.80
N THR A 207 25.20 -10.89 -28.93
CA THR A 207 26.04 -9.71 -28.67
C THR A 207 25.69 -9.00 -27.37
N ASN A 208 24.62 -9.42 -26.69
CA ASN A 208 24.15 -8.81 -25.46
C ASN A 208 25.26 -8.85 -24.37
N PRO A 209 25.78 -7.69 -23.94
CA PRO A 209 26.89 -7.64 -22.98
C PRO A 209 26.49 -8.18 -21.60
N CYS A 210 25.21 -8.21 -21.25
CA CYS A 210 24.74 -8.81 -20.00
C CYS A 210 24.88 -10.34 -19.95
N ASN A 211 25.08 -11.01 -21.09
CA ASN A 211 25.33 -12.45 -21.14
C ASN A 211 26.80 -12.81 -20.88
N ALA A 212 27.68 -11.81 -20.71
CA ALA A 212 29.08 -12.02 -20.37
C ALA A 212 29.32 -12.00 -18.86
N LEU A 213 30.52 -12.44 -18.47
CA LEU A 213 31.05 -12.22 -17.13
C LEU A 213 31.61 -10.78 -17.01
N GLY A 214 31.47 -10.20 -15.83
CA GLY A 214 32.11 -8.94 -15.46
C GLY A 214 33.60 -9.14 -15.13
N PRO A 215 34.35 -8.06 -14.92
CA PRO A 215 35.75 -8.11 -14.47
C PRO A 215 35.95 -8.84 -13.13
N ASN A 216 34.91 -8.89 -12.30
CA ASN A 216 34.86 -9.63 -11.04
C ASN A 216 34.67 -11.15 -11.24
N GLY A 217 34.53 -11.63 -12.48
CA GLY A 217 34.29 -13.04 -12.80
C GLY A 217 32.85 -13.51 -12.54
N LEU A 218 31.94 -12.61 -12.14
CA LEU A 218 30.54 -12.91 -11.92
C LEU A 218 29.70 -12.57 -13.16
N PRO A 219 28.55 -13.21 -13.38
CA PRO A 219 27.63 -12.80 -14.43
C PRO A 219 27.25 -11.32 -14.29
N ARG A 220 27.28 -10.53 -15.37
CA ARG A 220 26.90 -9.11 -15.29
C ARG A 220 25.45 -8.89 -14.86
N LYS A 221 24.60 -9.90 -14.94
CA LYS A 221 23.22 -9.87 -14.42
C LYS A 221 23.13 -9.98 -12.89
N MET A 222 24.25 -10.18 -12.20
CA MET A 222 24.31 -10.38 -10.75
C MET A 222 24.99 -9.19 -10.06
N ARG A 223 24.39 -8.70 -8.97
CA ARG A 223 25.07 -7.84 -7.98
C ARG A 223 25.55 -8.73 -6.85
N SER A 224 26.82 -8.69 -6.50
CA SER A 224 27.42 -9.66 -5.57
C SER A 224 27.02 -9.45 -4.11
N ASN A 225 26.81 -8.20 -3.71
CA ASN A 225 26.53 -7.83 -2.33
C ASN A 225 25.29 -6.94 -2.30
N SER A 226 24.16 -7.51 -1.95
CA SER A 226 22.92 -6.76 -1.75
C SER A 226 22.13 -7.38 -0.61
N THR A 227 21.32 -6.55 0.04
CA THR A 227 20.52 -6.95 1.19
C THR A 227 19.08 -7.13 0.75
N LEU A 228 18.52 -8.30 1.04
CA LEU A 228 17.09 -8.56 1.00
C LEU A 228 16.52 -8.17 2.35
N THR A 229 15.49 -7.35 2.33
CA THR A 229 14.89 -6.78 3.53
C THR A 229 13.41 -7.08 3.57
N SER A 230 12.88 -7.15 4.78
CA SER A 230 11.44 -7.13 5.00
C SER A 230 10.98 -5.73 5.41
N TYR A 231 9.70 -5.44 5.29
CA TYR A 231 9.17 -4.09 5.47
C TYR A 231 8.09 -4.05 6.56
N PRO A 232 7.91 -2.89 7.22
CA PRO A 232 6.91 -2.76 8.25
C PRO A 232 5.52 -2.90 7.67
N GLY A 233 4.59 -3.34 8.51
CA GLY A 233 3.18 -3.39 8.16
C GLY A 233 2.62 -2.01 7.97
N ARG A 234 1.68 -1.89 7.03
CA ARG A 234 1.00 -0.62 6.82
C ARG A 234 -0.25 -0.57 7.65
N TRP A 235 -0.40 0.55 8.35
CA TRP A 235 -1.58 0.86 9.13
C TRP A 235 -2.42 1.87 8.36
N SER A 236 -3.39 1.41 7.59
CA SER A 236 -4.31 2.29 6.90
C SER A 236 -5.58 2.52 7.72
N ALA A 237 -6.20 3.68 7.52
CA ALA A 237 -7.50 3.95 8.12
C ALA A 237 -8.59 3.04 7.51
N GLY A 238 -8.52 2.76 6.21
CA GLY A 238 -9.55 2.03 5.47
C GLY A 238 -9.41 0.51 5.33
N GLY A 239 -8.28 -0.10 5.69
CA GLY A 239 -8.04 -1.53 5.41
C GLY A 239 -7.96 -1.86 3.93
N VAL A 240 -8.12 -3.15 3.59
CA VAL A 240 -8.09 -3.68 2.20
C VAL A 240 -9.46 -3.56 1.52
N ASP A 241 -10.55 -3.44 2.28
CA ASP A 241 -11.93 -3.35 1.78
C ASP A 241 -12.53 -1.99 2.19
N ALA A 242 -12.48 -1.03 1.27
CA ALA A 242 -12.85 0.36 1.53
C ALA A 242 -14.36 0.65 1.69
N ASN A 243 -15.20 -0.38 1.79
CA ASN A 243 -16.63 -0.26 2.09
C ASN A 243 -16.85 -0.49 3.60
N VAL A 244 -16.46 0.51 4.37
CA VAL A 244 -16.40 0.42 5.84
C VAL A 244 -17.61 1.08 6.49
N CYS A 245 -18.76 1.26 5.85
CA CYS A 245 -19.95 1.77 6.54
C CYS A 245 -21.21 1.01 6.09
N SER A 246 -22.29 1.17 6.85
CA SER A 246 -23.58 0.55 6.55
C SER A 246 -24.57 1.67 6.23
N ALA A 247 -25.08 1.69 5.00
CA ALA A 247 -26.19 2.57 4.63
C ALA A 247 -27.45 2.16 5.41
N PRO A 248 -28.31 3.12 5.79
CA PRO A 248 -29.56 2.80 6.47
C PRO A 248 -30.51 2.00 5.57
N ASP A 249 -31.38 1.18 6.18
CA ASP A 249 -32.37 0.37 5.44
C ASP A 249 -33.48 1.22 4.79
N GLU A 250 -33.76 2.40 5.35
CA GLU A 250 -34.72 3.40 4.89
C GLU A 250 -34.12 4.80 5.10
N GLY A 251 -34.41 5.75 4.22
CA GLY A 251 -33.88 7.10 4.33
C GLY A 251 -32.66 7.36 3.44
N PRO A 252 -32.18 8.61 3.42
CA PRO A 252 -31.05 9.03 2.61
C PRO A 252 -29.76 8.31 3.00
N ASP A 253 -28.84 8.15 2.04
CA ASP A 253 -27.56 7.49 2.30
C ASP A 253 -26.66 8.35 3.20
N THR A 254 -26.65 8.02 4.49
CA THR A 254 -25.76 8.63 5.48
C THR A 254 -24.44 7.87 5.65
N CYS A 255 -24.12 6.89 4.80
CA CYS A 255 -22.92 6.08 4.90
C CYS A 255 -21.68 6.84 4.40
N CYS A 256 -20.90 7.44 5.30
CA CYS A 256 -19.63 8.05 4.91
C CYS A 256 -18.51 7.00 4.98
N SER A 257 -18.26 6.25 3.91
CA SER A 257 -17.17 5.26 3.91
C SER A 257 -15.79 5.92 3.93
N TRP A 258 -14.73 5.12 4.10
CA TRP A 258 -13.36 5.65 4.01
C TRP A 258 -13.07 6.29 2.65
N CYS A 259 -13.46 5.64 1.55
CA CYS A 259 -13.25 6.23 0.22
C CYS A 259 -14.14 7.44 -0.01
N ASP A 260 -15.41 7.43 0.42
CA ASP A 260 -16.27 8.62 0.29
C ASP A 260 -15.70 9.81 1.05
N TYR A 261 -15.23 9.57 2.27
CA TYR A 261 -14.58 10.59 3.07
C TYR A 261 -13.33 11.17 2.39
N LEU A 262 -12.44 10.31 1.86
CA LEU A 262 -11.26 10.79 1.14
C LEU A 262 -11.66 11.59 -0.11
N LEU A 263 -12.52 11.04 -0.97
CA LEU A 263 -12.83 11.65 -2.26
C LEU A 263 -13.70 12.90 -2.15
N SER A 264 -14.54 13.00 -1.12
CA SER A 264 -15.46 14.14 -0.95
C SER A 264 -14.97 15.20 0.05
N THR A 265 -14.02 14.86 0.94
CA THR A 265 -13.55 15.81 1.98
C THR A 265 -12.05 16.07 1.96
N LYS A 266 -11.29 15.37 1.12
CA LYS A 266 -9.84 15.55 0.98
C LYS A 266 -9.42 15.95 -0.43
N VAL A 267 -10.34 16.11 -1.36
CA VAL A 267 -10.08 16.58 -2.73
C VAL A 267 -10.70 17.96 -2.91
N ALA A 268 -9.92 18.92 -3.44
CA ALA A 268 -10.46 20.22 -3.84
C ALA A 268 -11.11 20.10 -5.23
N LYS A 269 -12.42 19.82 -5.30
CA LYS A 269 -13.18 19.64 -6.56
C LYS A 269 -12.86 20.70 -7.61
N TYR A 270 -12.89 21.99 -7.24
CA TYR A 270 -12.62 23.11 -8.17
C TYR A 270 -11.17 23.62 -8.12
N GLY A 271 -10.29 22.91 -7.42
CA GLY A 271 -8.89 23.27 -7.26
C GLY A 271 -8.67 24.44 -6.29
N VAL A 272 -7.43 24.92 -6.28
CA VAL A 272 -6.99 26.05 -5.45
C VAL A 272 -6.56 27.24 -6.31
N ASN A 273 -6.68 28.45 -5.79
CA ASN A 273 -6.24 29.66 -6.48
C ASN A 273 -4.71 29.84 -6.47
N THR A 274 -4.04 29.26 -5.49
CA THR A 274 -2.58 29.36 -5.30
C THR A 274 -2.04 28.05 -4.71
N PRO A 275 -0.83 27.62 -5.08
CA PRO A 275 -0.20 26.44 -4.48
C PRO A 275 -0.08 26.63 -2.97
N PRO A 276 -0.68 25.74 -2.16
CA PRO A 276 -0.73 25.94 -0.73
C PRO A 276 0.56 25.48 -0.06
N THR A 277 0.77 25.94 1.17
CA THR A 277 1.86 25.45 2.02
C THR A 277 1.67 23.97 2.32
N GLU A 278 2.78 23.22 2.32
CA GLU A 278 2.77 21.80 2.65
C GLU A 278 2.19 21.55 4.06
N GLY A 279 1.39 20.48 4.18
CA GLY A 279 0.78 20.08 5.46
C GLY A 279 -0.50 20.84 5.85
N ILE A 280 -0.97 21.79 5.05
CA ILE A 280 -2.28 22.43 5.28
C ILE A 280 -3.41 21.40 5.12
N THR A 281 -4.46 21.53 5.92
CA THR A 281 -5.69 20.73 5.80
C THR A 281 -6.72 21.41 4.90
N LEU A 282 -7.70 20.65 4.38
CA LEU A 282 -8.76 21.24 3.55
C LEU A 282 -9.55 22.30 4.33
N THR A 283 -9.79 22.07 5.61
CA THR A 283 -10.48 23.03 6.50
C THR A 283 -9.73 24.35 6.60
N GLU A 284 -8.40 24.31 6.74
CA GLU A 284 -7.58 25.52 6.78
C GLU A 284 -7.57 26.25 5.44
N LEU A 285 -7.58 25.53 4.31
CA LEU A 285 -7.74 26.14 2.97
C LEU A 285 -9.11 26.78 2.75
N GLN A 286 -10.17 26.16 3.27
CA GLN A 286 -11.51 26.73 3.23
C GLN A 286 -11.56 28.04 4.03
N GLN A 287 -10.93 28.06 5.21
CA GLN A 287 -10.87 29.25 6.07
C GLN A 287 -9.96 30.36 5.53
N SER A 288 -8.87 30.00 4.83
CA SER A 288 -7.99 30.97 4.19
C SER A 288 -8.58 31.56 2.91
N GLY A 289 -9.67 30.99 2.41
CA GLY A 289 -10.26 31.37 1.13
C GLY A 289 -9.31 31.11 -0.02
N GLN A 290 -8.65 29.94 -0.05
CA GLN A 290 -7.81 29.51 -1.17
C GLN A 290 -8.48 28.45 -2.06
N LEU A 291 -9.58 27.84 -1.58
CA LEU A 291 -10.39 26.92 -2.38
C LEU A 291 -11.23 27.68 -3.39
N ARG A 292 -11.21 27.22 -4.64
CA ARG A 292 -12.19 27.66 -5.64
C ARG A 292 -13.56 27.03 -5.36
N ASN A 293 -14.62 27.72 -5.76
CA ASN A 293 -16.01 27.40 -5.45
C ASN A 293 -16.92 27.91 -6.58
N ALA A 294 -17.67 27.01 -7.21
CA ALA A 294 -18.62 27.36 -8.27
C ALA A 294 -19.76 28.27 -7.80
N ASN A 295 -20.13 28.21 -6.51
CA ASN A 295 -21.17 29.08 -5.93
C ASN A 295 -20.70 30.53 -5.77
N GLN A 296 -19.41 30.82 -5.96
CA GLN A 296 -18.85 32.17 -5.88
C GLN A 296 -18.71 32.84 -7.26
N GLY A 297 -19.33 32.26 -8.28
CA GLY A 297 -19.24 32.69 -9.67
C GLY A 297 -18.14 31.93 -10.42
N PHE A 298 -17.76 32.48 -11.57
CA PHE A 298 -16.78 31.88 -12.46
C PHE A 298 -15.69 32.87 -12.85
N VAL A 299 -14.56 32.33 -13.27
CA VAL A 299 -13.52 33.04 -14.03
C VAL A 299 -13.35 32.39 -15.38
N LEU A 300 -13.12 33.23 -16.39
CA LEU A 300 -12.79 32.76 -17.73
C LEU A 300 -11.35 32.20 -17.74
N PRO A 301 -11.07 31.15 -18.52
CA PRO A 301 -9.73 30.59 -18.68
C PRO A 301 -8.62 31.62 -18.90
N GLU A 302 -8.86 32.61 -19.76
CA GLU A 302 -7.91 33.67 -20.11
C GLU A 302 -7.61 34.64 -18.95
N ASP A 303 -8.49 34.72 -17.96
CA ASP A 303 -8.40 35.65 -16.84
C ASP A 303 -7.82 35.00 -15.57
N VAL A 304 -7.55 33.69 -15.57
CA VAL A 304 -7.05 32.97 -14.39
C VAL A 304 -5.68 33.49 -13.93
N ALA A 305 -4.86 33.98 -14.86
CA ALA A 305 -3.53 34.48 -14.55
C ALA A 305 -3.57 35.77 -13.70
N GLY A 306 -3.26 35.64 -12.41
CA GLY A 306 -3.27 36.76 -11.46
C GLY A 306 -4.61 37.00 -10.78
N ASP A 307 -5.59 36.14 -11.02
CA ASP A 307 -6.84 36.11 -10.29
C ASP A 307 -6.62 35.61 -8.85
N THR A 308 -7.14 36.37 -7.89
CA THR A 308 -7.18 35.97 -6.46
C THR A 308 -8.60 35.68 -6.01
N SER A 309 -9.56 35.60 -6.94
CA SER A 309 -10.91 35.16 -6.64
C SER A 309 -10.91 33.68 -6.26
N ASN A 310 -11.98 33.29 -5.60
CA ASN A 310 -12.28 31.90 -5.24
C ASN A 310 -13.34 31.32 -6.16
N ALA A 311 -13.56 31.92 -7.33
CA ALA A 311 -14.51 31.41 -8.31
C ALA A 311 -13.92 30.19 -9.05
N ALA A 312 -14.79 29.29 -9.49
CA ALA A 312 -14.39 28.14 -10.30
C ALA A 312 -14.01 28.58 -11.73
N ILE A 313 -13.19 27.78 -12.42
CA ILE A 313 -12.76 28.07 -13.79
C ILE A 313 -13.79 27.51 -14.76
N LEU A 314 -14.32 28.36 -15.61
CA LEU A 314 -15.30 28.00 -16.62
C LEU A 314 -14.64 27.24 -17.77
N CYS A 315 -15.34 26.28 -18.36
CA CYS A 315 -14.86 25.53 -19.52
C CYS A 315 -16.01 25.01 -20.39
N ASN A 316 -15.70 24.60 -21.62
CA ASN A 316 -16.64 23.92 -22.50
C ASN A 316 -16.29 22.42 -22.52
N PRO A 317 -17.23 21.49 -22.21
CA PRO A 317 -16.97 20.05 -22.25
C PRO A 317 -16.50 19.51 -23.61
N ASP A 318 -16.91 20.17 -24.71
CA ASP A 318 -16.47 19.85 -26.07
C ASP A 318 -15.15 20.57 -26.45
N GLY A 319 -14.64 21.42 -25.55
CA GLY A 319 -13.44 22.21 -25.74
C GLY A 319 -12.14 21.48 -25.39
N ASP A 320 -11.02 22.18 -25.59
CA ASP A 320 -9.71 21.67 -25.22
C ASP A 320 -9.45 21.91 -23.73
N VAL A 321 -9.58 20.85 -22.93
CA VAL A 321 -9.37 20.88 -21.47
C VAL A 321 -7.97 21.36 -21.09
N PHE A 322 -6.94 21.04 -21.87
CA PHE A 322 -5.55 21.43 -21.58
C PHE A 322 -5.33 22.94 -21.78
N GLN A 323 -6.13 23.58 -22.63
CA GLN A 323 -6.08 25.03 -22.81
C GLN A 323 -7.01 25.75 -21.84
N GLN A 324 -8.26 25.28 -21.70
CA GLN A 324 -9.28 25.96 -20.90
C GLN A 324 -9.04 25.82 -19.40
N CYS A 325 -8.51 24.69 -18.95
CA CYS A 325 -8.25 24.43 -17.55
C CYS A 325 -6.78 24.64 -17.15
N ALA A 326 -5.91 25.18 -18.02
CA ALA A 326 -4.47 25.29 -17.77
C ALA A 326 -4.09 25.96 -16.43
N GLY A 327 -4.93 26.87 -15.93
CA GLY A 327 -4.76 27.55 -14.64
C GLY A 327 -5.33 26.80 -13.43
N PHE A 328 -5.92 25.62 -13.60
CA PHE A 328 -6.42 24.77 -12.53
C PHE A 328 -5.25 24.14 -11.76
N ILE A 329 -5.26 24.26 -10.45
CA ILE A 329 -4.26 23.66 -9.56
C ILE A 329 -4.95 22.55 -8.76
N PRO A 330 -4.73 21.26 -9.11
CA PRO A 330 -5.25 20.15 -8.34
C PRO A 330 -4.64 20.14 -6.95
N TRP A 331 -5.46 19.79 -5.94
CA TRP A 331 -4.97 19.68 -4.58
C TRP A 331 -5.74 18.64 -3.78
N THR A 332 -5.00 17.91 -2.95
CA THR A 332 -5.55 16.91 -2.03
C THR A 332 -4.91 16.99 -0.65
N ASP A 333 -5.71 16.85 0.40
CA ASP A 333 -5.24 16.69 1.78
C ASP A 333 -4.72 15.26 1.99
N ARG A 334 -3.39 15.13 2.00
CA ARG A 334 -2.68 13.85 2.20
C ARG A 334 -2.26 13.63 3.66
N SER A 335 -2.81 14.35 4.63
CA SER A 335 -2.46 14.20 6.06
C SER A 335 -2.71 12.80 6.63
N GLU A 336 -3.51 11.98 5.96
CA GLU A 336 -3.80 10.59 6.35
C GLU A 336 -2.99 9.55 5.57
N GLN A 337 -2.17 10.00 4.61
CA GLN A 337 -1.32 9.16 3.80
C GLN A 337 -0.14 8.66 4.63
N VAL A 338 0.11 7.34 4.58
CA VAL A 338 1.15 6.68 5.38
C VAL A 338 2.39 6.37 4.54
N ILE A 339 2.23 6.29 3.23
CA ILE A 339 3.31 5.95 2.30
C ILE A 339 3.81 7.23 1.67
N GLU A 340 5.13 7.41 1.75
CA GLU A 340 5.86 8.46 1.09
C GLU A 340 6.76 7.86 0.00
N TYR A 341 7.02 8.65 -1.03
CA TYR A 341 7.78 8.26 -2.20
C TYR A 341 8.86 9.29 -2.46
N THR A 342 10.10 8.82 -2.63
CA THR A 342 11.24 9.70 -2.88
C THR A 342 11.69 9.55 -4.34
N TYR A 343 11.63 10.65 -5.11
CA TYR A 343 12.03 10.67 -6.51
C TYR A 343 12.47 12.05 -6.98
N TYR A 344 13.17 12.10 -8.12
CA TYR A 344 13.65 13.33 -8.74
C TYR A 344 12.55 13.94 -9.62
N TRP A 345 12.02 15.08 -9.18
CA TRP A 345 10.96 15.80 -9.90
C TRP A 345 11.47 17.08 -10.56
N ASP A 346 12.24 17.90 -9.83
CA ASP A 346 12.60 19.25 -10.29
C ASP A 346 13.85 19.29 -11.16
N CYS A 347 14.61 18.19 -11.23
CA CYS A 347 15.85 18.11 -11.97
C CYS A 347 16.08 16.69 -12.50
N ASN A 348 16.89 16.58 -13.56
CA ASN A 348 17.23 15.31 -14.15
C ASN A 348 18.58 14.84 -13.59
N PRO A 349 18.64 13.78 -12.76
CA PRO A 349 19.89 13.32 -12.16
C PRO A 349 20.92 12.85 -13.20
N ALA A 350 20.51 12.53 -14.42
CA ALA A 350 21.41 12.15 -15.50
C ALA A 350 22.16 13.35 -16.12
N THR A 351 21.62 14.57 -16.00
CA THR A 351 22.21 15.78 -16.62
C THR A 351 22.60 16.85 -15.63
N ASP A 352 22.03 16.85 -14.42
CA ASP A 352 22.17 17.93 -13.44
C ASP A 352 23.00 17.49 -12.23
N ALA A 353 24.27 17.91 -12.21
CA ALA A 353 25.17 17.66 -11.08
C ALA A 353 24.71 18.45 -9.84
N GLY A 354 24.23 17.74 -8.81
CA GLY A 354 23.62 18.33 -7.60
C GLY A 354 22.10 18.20 -7.54
N CYS A 355 21.51 17.40 -8.43
CA CYS A 355 20.12 17.02 -8.35
C CYS A 355 19.85 16.20 -7.09
N GLU A 356 18.90 16.65 -6.27
CA GLU A 356 18.49 15.96 -5.04
C GLU A 356 17.03 15.49 -5.17
N PRO A 357 16.71 14.26 -4.76
CA PRO A 357 15.34 13.78 -4.82
C PRO A 357 14.51 14.45 -3.73
N LYS A 358 13.19 14.51 -3.96
CA LYS A 358 12.21 15.02 -2.99
C LYS A 358 11.25 13.92 -2.57
N THR A 359 10.66 14.09 -1.40
CA THR A 359 9.67 13.18 -0.84
C THR A 359 8.26 13.70 -1.13
N TYR A 360 7.38 12.81 -1.56
CA TYR A 360 6.01 13.10 -1.94
C TYR A 360 5.05 12.07 -1.33
N GLY A 361 3.81 12.49 -1.04
CA GLY A 361 2.74 11.60 -0.57
C GLY A 361 2.03 10.78 -1.67
N LEU A 362 2.58 10.77 -2.88
CA LEU A 362 2.06 10.02 -4.02
C LEU A 362 3.22 9.58 -4.92
N PRO A 363 3.07 8.46 -5.65
CA PRO A 363 4.10 8.00 -6.57
C PRO A 363 4.22 8.91 -7.80
N TYR A 364 5.37 8.90 -8.47
CA TYR A 364 5.68 9.85 -9.53
C TYR A 364 4.68 9.80 -10.71
N TYR A 365 4.14 8.62 -11.04
CA TYR A 365 3.17 8.47 -12.14
C TYR A 365 1.83 9.13 -11.81
N ASP A 366 1.36 9.09 -10.56
CA ASP A 366 0.16 9.83 -10.16
C ASP A 366 0.50 11.32 -10.00
N LYS A 367 1.75 11.68 -9.69
CA LYS A 367 2.21 13.07 -9.69
C LYS A 367 2.20 13.68 -11.09
N LEU A 368 2.56 12.91 -12.13
CA LEU A 368 2.38 13.31 -13.53
C LEU A 368 0.90 13.60 -13.80
N ARG A 369 -0.01 12.75 -13.34
CA ARG A 369 -1.45 12.94 -13.52
C ARG A 369 -2.03 14.12 -12.74
N GLU A 370 -1.44 14.46 -11.60
CA GLU A 370 -1.78 15.67 -10.81
C GLU A 370 -1.20 16.96 -11.41
N THR A 371 -0.30 16.86 -12.39
CA THR A 371 0.41 17.99 -12.98
C THR A 371 -0.06 18.26 -14.40
N HIS A 372 -0.32 19.52 -14.74
CA HIS A 372 -0.68 19.92 -16.10
C HIS A 372 0.41 19.47 -17.09
N PRO A 373 0.07 18.95 -18.30
CA PRO A 373 1.07 18.42 -19.23
C PRO A 373 2.22 19.38 -19.59
N ASP A 374 1.99 20.69 -19.63
CA ASP A 374 3.04 21.70 -19.88
C ASP A 374 4.06 21.85 -18.74
N GLN A 375 3.71 21.40 -17.54
CA GLN A 375 4.52 21.54 -16.33
C GLN A 375 5.22 20.23 -15.96
N ARG A 376 5.00 19.16 -16.72
CA ARG A 376 5.57 17.84 -16.44
C ARG A 376 7.06 17.80 -16.80
N PRO A 377 7.91 17.19 -15.95
CA PRO A 377 9.29 16.92 -16.31
C PRO A 377 9.38 16.00 -17.54
N SER A 378 9.96 16.49 -18.63
CA SER A 378 10.01 15.77 -19.91
C SER A 378 10.80 14.44 -19.87
N TRP A 379 11.64 14.23 -18.86
CA TRP A 379 12.41 12.99 -18.67
C TRP A 379 11.68 11.92 -17.87
N LEU A 380 10.55 12.24 -17.23
CA LEU A 380 9.76 11.26 -16.45
C LEU A 380 8.62 10.65 -17.25
N GLU A 381 8.06 11.39 -18.21
CA GLU A 381 6.91 10.95 -18.98
C GLU A 381 7.33 10.24 -20.26
N ARG A 382 6.81 9.02 -20.47
CA ARG A 382 7.01 8.29 -21.72
C ARG A 382 6.10 8.85 -22.81
N ARG A 383 6.65 9.02 -24.02
CA ARG A 383 5.97 9.67 -25.16
C ARG A 383 6.15 8.86 -26.45
N ASN A 384 6.09 7.54 -26.35
CA ASN A 384 6.49 6.64 -27.42
C ASN A 384 5.33 6.29 -28.38
N ALA A 385 4.10 6.26 -27.87
CA ALA A 385 2.91 5.98 -28.68
C ALA A 385 2.36 7.27 -29.31
N ALA A 386 2.22 7.28 -30.64
CA ALA A 386 1.56 8.37 -31.37
C ALA A 386 0.04 8.18 -31.34
N CYS A 387 -0.72 9.26 -31.28
CA CYS A 387 -2.18 9.19 -31.23
C CYS A 387 -2.83 10.39 -31.91
N THR A 388 -4.12 10.26 -32.24
CA THR A 388 -4.98 11.35 -32.68
C THR A 388 -6.15 11.63 -31.72
N ASP A 389 -6.43 10.71 -30.79
CA ASP A 389 -7.43 10.86 -29.74
C ASP A 389 -7.11 9.92 -28.55
N SER A 390 -7.71 10.18 -27.38
CA SER A 390 -7.46 9.37 -26.18
C SER A 390 -8.02 7.94 -26.28
N PHE A 391 -9.01 7.68 -27.14
CA PHE A 391 -9.55 6.33 -27.32
C PHE A 391 -8.48 5.41 -27.94
N GLN A 392 -7.71 5.89 -28.92
CA GLN A 392 -6.59 5.13 -29.49
C GLN A 392 -5.55 4.70 -28.44
N CYS A 393 -5.30 5.56 -27.45
CA CYS A 393 -4.37 5.24 -26.39
C CYS A 393 -4.89 4.13 -25.47
N ARG A 394 -6.19 4.18 -25.12
CA ARG A 394 -6.80 3.28 -24.13
C ARG A 394 -7.30 1.96 -24.72
N ASP A 395 -7.57 1.92 -26.02
CA ASP A 395 -8.13 0.76 -26.72
C ASP A 395 -7.16 -0.42 -26.74
N GLU A 396 -7.66 -1.60 -26.36
CA GLU A 396 -6.89 -2.84 -26.27
C GLU A 396 -6.36 -3.32 -27.63
N ASN A 397 -7.02 -2.94 -28.72
CA ASN A 397 -6.63 -3.30 -30.09
C ASN A 397 -5.62 -2.32 -30.70
N GLN A 398 -5.27 -1.26 -29.96
CA GLN A 398 -4.33 -0.23 -30.39
C GLN A 398 -3.13 -0.18 -29.45
N HIS A 399 -3.10 0.78 -28.52
CA HIS A 399 -1.98 0.95 -27.62
C HIS A 399 -2.14 0.21 -26.29
N ASP A 400 -3.36 -0.07 -25.84
CA ASP A 400 -3.63 -0.77 -24.57
C ASP A 400 -2.96 -0.06 -23.38
N LEU A 401 -3.08 1.26 -23.35
CA LEU A 401 -2.54 2.14 -22.30
C LEU A 401 -3.70 2.84 -21.56
N PRO A 402 -4.49 2.11 -20.75
CA PRO A 402 -5.52 2.73 -19.91
C PRO A 402 -4.92 3.81 -18.99
N GLY A 403 -5.67 4.87 -18.68
CA GLY A 403 -5.14 5.97 -17.85
C GLY A 403 -4.09 6.82 -18.54
N THR A 404 -4.17 6.89 -19.86
CA THR A 404 -3.45 7.86 -20.69
C THR A 404 -4.41 8.72 -21.50
N ASP A 405 -3.97 9.94 -21.79
CA ASP A 405 -4.62 10.87 -22.71
C ASP A 405 -3.76 11.09 -23.94
N CYS A 406 -4.41 11.38 -25.07
CA CYS A 406 -3.72 11.86 -26.25
C CYS A 406 -3.47 13.35 -26.15
N VAL A 407 -2.21 13.74 -25.94
CA VAL A 407 -1.81 15.14 -25.78
C VAL A 407 -0.86 15.52 -26.91
N GLY A 408 -1.26 16.52 -27.70
CA GLY A 408 -0.43 17.14 -28.72
C GLY A 408 0.19 18.45 -28.22
N ILE A 409 0.76 19.19 -29.16
CA ILE A 409 1.45 20.45 -28.92
C ILE A 409 1.01 21.48 -29.97
N THR A 410 0.64 22.67 -29.51
CA THR A 410 0.32 23.82 -30.37
C THR A 410 1.57 24.43 -31.00
N ALA A 411 1.40 25.39 -31.92
CA ALA A 411 2.52 26.14 -32.49
C ALA A 411 3.37 26.88 -31.44
N ASP A 412 2.76 27.27 -30.32
CA ASP A 412 3.42 27.97 -29.21
C ASP A 412 4.06 27.02 -28.19
N GLY A 413 3.98 25.70 -28.41
CA GLY A 413 4.58 24.70 -27.53
C GLY A 413 3.70 24.29 -26.35
N LEU A 414 2.41 24.64 -26.36
CA LEU A 414 1.47 24.34 -25.27
C LEU A 414 0.71 23.03 -25.53
N ALA A 415 0.37 22.32 -24.46
CA ALA A 415 -0.37 21.07 -24.48
C ALA A 415 -1.79 21.29 -24.99
N CYS A 416 -2.24 20.44 -25.90
CA CYS A 416 -3.57 20.55 -26.50
C CYS A 416 -4.13 19.15 -26.82
N ASN A 417 -5.43 19.09 -27.10
CA ASN A 417 -6.14 17.87 -27.48
C ASN A 417 -6.22 17.75 -29.02
N PRO A 418 -5.51 16.79 -29.65
CA PRO A 418 -5.52 16.61 -31.11
C PRO A 418 -6.89 16.26 -31.69
N ALA A 419 -7.81 15.72 -30.89
CA ALA A 419 -9.17 15.41 -31.34
C ALA A 419 -10.03 16.67 -31.47
N VAL A 420 -9.75 17.71 -30.68
CA VAL A 420 -10.48 19.00 -30.67
C VAL A 420 -9.92 19.95 -31.72
N ASP A 421 -8.59 20.03 -31.85
CA ASP A 421 -7.92 20.86 -32.87
C ASP A 421 -6.92 20.04 -33.72
N PRO A 422 -7.39 19.24 -34.71
CA PRO A 422 -6.50 18.37 -35.50
C PRO A 422 -5.48 19.11 -36.38
N GLU A 423 -5.70 20.39 -36.66
CA GLU A 423 -4.81 21.18 -37.53
C GLU A 423 -3.78 21.99 -36.72
N GLY A 424 -4.20 22.59 -35.61
CA GLY A 424 -3.33 23.39 -34.73
C GLY A 424 -2.65 22.59 -33.62
N CYS A 425 -3.21 21.44 -33.23
CA CYS A 425 -2.64 20.54 -32.24
C CYS A 425 -1.96 19.33 -32.89
N THR A 426 -0.63 19.36 -32.96
CA THR A 426 0.15 18.35 -33.69
C THR A 426 0.98 17.48 -32.76
N ASN A 427 1.57 16.40 -33.28
CA ASN A 427 2.46 15.50 -32.52
C ASN A 427 1.80 14.88 -31.27
N GLY A 428 0.54 14.45 -31.39
CA GLY A 428 -0.19 13.75 -30.34
C GLY A 428 0.57 12.52 -29.82
N ARG A 429 0.73 12.44 -28.50
CA ARG A 429 1.32 11.30 -27.79
C ARG A 429 0.41 10.81 -26.68
N CYS A 430 0.34 9.49 -26.52
CA CYS A 430 -0.26 8.92 -25.32
C CYS A 430 0.65 9.24 -24.14
N VAL A 431 0.11 9.95 -23.16
CA VAL A 431 0.81 10.38 -21.94
C VAL A 431 -0.11 10.17 -20.74
N ALA A 432 0.43 10.22 -19.52
CA ALA A 432 -0.38 10.04 -18.31
C ALA A 432 -1.62 10.96 -18.34
N GLU A 433 -2.80 10.40 -18.02
CA GLU A 433 -4.05 11.19 -17.97
C GLU A 433 -3.89 12.41 -17.07
N TRP A 434 -4.57 13.51 -17.33
CA TRP A 434 -4.59 14.63 -16.38
C TRP A 434 -5.80 14.50 -15.46
N PHE A 435 -5.63 14.57 -14.14
CA PHE A 435 -6.74 14.45 -13.16
C PHE A 435 -7.75 15.59 -13.20
N VAL A 436 -7.67 16.49 -14.17
CA VAL A 436 -8.62 17.58 -14.37
C VAL A 436 -9.45 17.29 -15.60
N THR A 437 -10.75 17.53 -15.49
CA THR A 437 -11.70 17.45 -16.60
C THR A 437 -12.56 18.70 -16.65
N CYS A 438 -13.22 18.95 -17.78
CA CYS A 438 -14.32 19.89 -17.86
C CYS A 438 -15.64 19.14 -17.64
N ALA A 439 -16.30 19.39 -16.50
CA ALA A 439 -17.53 18.71 -16.14
C ALA A 439 -18.73 19.67 -16.18
N THR A 440 -19.80 19.24 -16.84
CA THR A 440 -21.15 19.80 -16.68
C THR A 440 -21.98 18.90 -15.80
N ASN A 441 -22.62 19.48 -14.79
CA ASN A 441 -23.64 18.81 -14.01
C ASN A 441 -24.90 19.68 -13.96
N PRO A 442 -25.90 19.42 -14.82
CA PRO A 442 -27.13 20.22 -14.88
C PRO A 442 -27.89 20.21 -13.56
N ASP A 443 -27.70 19.16 -12.75
CA ASP A 443 -28.38 18.97 -11.49
C ASP A 443 -27.69 19.68 -10.32
N THR A 444 -26.45 20.18 -10.46
CA THR A 444 -25.75 20.88 -9.36
C THR A 444 -25.16 22.21 -9.79
N SER A 445 -24.07 22.18 -10.55
CA SER A 445 -23.40 23.38 -11.06
C SER A 445 -24.21 24.12 -12.13
N GLY A 446 -25.34 23.55 -12.57
CA GLY A 446 -26.24 24.09 -13.58
C GLY A 446 -25.80 23.77 -15.00
N ASP A 447 -26.73 23.93 -15.95
CA ASP A 447 -26.43 24.28 -17.34
C ASP A 447 -26.46 25.82 -17.41
N ALA A 448 -25.44 26.47 -17.96
CA ALA A 448 -25.32 27.92 -17.88
C ALA A 448 -26.50 28.69 -18.51
N ASP A 449 -26.70 29.88 -17.96
CA ASP A 449 -27.67 30.93 -18.31
C ASP A 449 -28.36 30.75 -19.69
N PRO A 450 -29.69 30.53 -19.74
CA PRO A 450 -30.42 30.38 -21.01
C PRO A 450 -30.38 31.63 -21.91
N THR A 451 -29.74 32.73 -21.48
CA THR A 451 -29.51 33.94 -22.25
C THR A 451 -28.14 34.01 -22.94
N THR A 452 -27.21 33.09 -22.68
CA THR A 452 -25.93 32.96 -23.39
C THR A 452 -25.86 31.65 -24.21
N PRO A 453 -25.18 31.63 -25.38
CA PRO A 453 -25.17 30.45 -26.27
C PRO A 453 -24.15 29.36 -25.90
N GLU A 454 -23.42 29.50 -24.80
CA GLU A 454 -22.25 28.67 -24.46
C GLU A 454 -22.66 27.64 -23.40
N ILE A 455 -22.42 26.35 -23.69
CA ILE A 455 -22.52 25.28 -22.68
C ILE A 455 -21.26 25.42 -21.82
N GLU A 456 -21.43 25.86 -20.58
CA GLU A 456 -20.31 26.18 -19.69
C GLU A 456 -20.30 25.22 -18.50
N GLY A 457 -19.41 24.23 -18.56
CA GLY A 457 -19.03 23.41 -17.41
C GLY A 457 -17.96 24.10 -16.57
N PHE A 458 -17.49 23.40 -15.54
CA PHE A 458 -16.37 23.84 -14.72
C PHE A 458 -15.20 22.87 -14.82
N CYS A 459 -13.99 23.42 -14.76
CA CYS A 459 -12.80 22.62 -14.53
C CYS A 459 -12.90 21.97 -13.15
N THR A 460 -12.77 20.65 -13.09
CA THR A 460 -12.90 19.88 -11.85
C THR A 460 -11.83 18.81 -11.73
N ASP A 461 -11.45 18.51 -10.50
CA ASP A 461 -10.63 17.35 -10.15
C ASP A 461 -11.48 16.08 -10.22
N GLN A 462 -11.14 15.21 -11.17
CA GLN A 462 -11.87 13.97 -11.46
C GLN A 462 -11.99 13.05 -10.23
N ARG A 463 -11.01 13.12 -9.31
CA ARG A 463 -10.98 12.30 -8.09
C ARG A 463 -12.12 12.65 -7.13
N PHE A 464 -12.71 13.84 -7.22
CA PHE A 464 -13.84 14.21 -6.37
C PHE A 464 -15.06 13.31 -6.67
N TYR A 465 -15.73 12.85 -5.60
CA TYR A 465 -16.88 11.96 -5.69
C TYR A 465 -18.12 12.63 -5.11
N ASP A 466 -19.00 13.13 -5.99
CA ASP A 466 -20.21 13.86 -5.60
C ASP A 466 -21.18 13.00 -4.79
N ARG A 467 -21.38 11.73 -5.19
CA ARG A 467 -22.33 10.82 -4.54
C ARG A 467 -21.97 10.55 -3.07
N GLY A 468 -20.69 10.52 -2.73
CA GLY A 468 -20.22 10.36 -1.34
C GLY A 468 -20.32 11.64 -0.49
N ALA A 469 -20.48 12.80 -1.13
CA ALA A 469 -20.39 14.09 -0.45
C ALA A 469 -21.53 14.31 0.55
N GLY A 470 -22.75 13.87 0.22
CA GLY A 470 -23.93 14.00 1.09
C GLY A 470 -23.71 13.39 2.47
N ALA A 471 -23.18 12.17 2.49
CA ALA A 471 -22.93 11.46 3.73
C ALA A 471 -21.77 12.06 4.53
N CYS A 472 -20.75 12.62 3.85
CA CYS A 472 -19.49 13.05 4.46
C CYS A 472 -19.39 14.54 4.80
N LEU A 473 -20.41 15.33 4.47
CA LEU A 473 -20.51 16.76 4.79
C LEU A 473 -21.66 17.00 5.77
N ARG A 474 -21.48 17.99 6.65
CA ARG A 474 -22.53 18.48 7.57
C ARG A 474 -22.76 19.96 7.40
N THR A 475 -24.00 20.39 7.60
CA THR A 475 -24.40 21.80 7.46
C THR A 475 -23.94 22.64 8.65
N GLN A 476 -23.64 23.90 8.41
CA GLN A 476 -23.33 24.88 9.46
C GLN A 476 -24.58 25.67 9.91
N GLY A 477 -25.67 25.63 9.12
CA GLY A 477 -26.95 26.28 9.41
C GLY A 477 -28.13 25.30 9.37
N PRO A 478 -29.33 25.74 9.82
CA PRO A 478 -30.55 24.97 9.63
C PRO A 478 -30.97 24.94 8.15
N PHE A 479 -31.64 23.88 7.74
CA PHE A 479 -32.12 23.69 6.37
C PHE A 479 -33.36 22.79 6.36
N ASP A 480 -34.14 22.86 5.29
CA ASP A 480 -35.28 21.98 5.04
C ASP A 480 -34.77 20.60 4.61
N ALA A 481 -35.25 19.56 5.25
CA ALA A 481 -34.74 18.20 5.16
C ALA A 481 -35.89 17.21 5.37
N LEU A 482 -35.66 15.92 5.12
CA LEU A 482 -36.65 14.86 5.36
C LEU A 482 -38.01 15.18 4.69
N CYS A 483 -37.96 15.71 3.48
CA CYS A 483 -39.14 15.98 2.68
C CYS A 483 -39.78 14.66 2.23
N GLY A 484 -41.07 14.69 1.88
CA GLY A 484 -41.66 13.61 1.10
C GLY A 484 -40.98 13.48 -0.26
N GLU A 485 -41.20 12.35 -0.94
CA GLU A 485 -40.59 12.03 -2.25
C GLU A 485 -40.80 13.14 -3.32
N ASP A 486 -41.85 13.95 -3.18
CA ASP A 486 -42.18 15.06 -4.08
C ASP A 486 -41.60 16.42 -3.64
N GLY A 487 -40.71 16.43 -2.64
CA GLY A 487 -40.11 17.65 -2.08
C GLY A 487 -41.08 18.46 -1.22
N THR A 488 -42.22 17.89 -0.81
CA THR A 488 -43.20 18.56 0.07
C THR A 488 -43.09 18.11 1.52
N ASP A 489 -43.80 18.79 2.43
CA ASP A 489 -43.87 18.44 3.86
C ASP A 489 -42.50 18.33 4.58
N CYS A 490 -41.51 19.09 4.12
CA CYS A 490 -40.17 19.13 4.69
C CYS A 490 -40.14 19.52 6.17
N GLN A 491 -39.21 18.93 6.91
CA GLN A 491 -38.88 19.29 8.29
C GLN A 491 -37.63 20.16 8.32
N THR A 492 -37.54 21.10 9.25
CA THR A 492 -36.29 21.87 9.42
C THR A 492 -35.29 21.06 10.25
N ALA A 493 -34.20 20.63 9.61
CA ALA A 493 -33.05 20.04 10.28
C ALA A 493 -32.17 21.13 10.95
N PRO A 494 -31.63 20.86 12.16
CA PRO A 494 -30.71 21.78 12.81
C PRO A 494 -29.32 21.77 12.16
N SER A 495 -28.52 22.79 12.47
CA SER A 495 -27.08 22.84 12.15
C SER A 495 -26.35 21.60 12.68
N GLY A 496 -25.34 21.13 11.94
CA GLY A 496 -24.56 19.94 12.25
C GLY A 496 -25.16 18.63 11.73
N THR A 497 -26.34 18.69 11.11
CA THR A 497 -26.96 17.54 10.43
C THR A 497 -26.24 17.25 9.10
N ARG A 498 -26.17 15.98 8.69
CA ARG A 498 -25.54 15.60 7.42
C ARG A 498 -26.26 16.20 6.24
N LEU A 499 -25.51 16.54 5.20
CA LEU A 499 -26.06 17.10 3.98
C LEU A 499 -26.97 16.08 3.27
N ALA A 500 -26.69 14.77 3.37
CA ALA A 500 -27.51 13.70 2.79
C ALA A 500 -29.03 13.83 3.06
N PHE A 501 -29.44 14.46 4.16
CA PHE A 501 -30.87 14.64 4.47
C PHE A 501 -31.63 15.65 3.59
N CYS A 502 -30.93 16.36 2.70
CA CYS A 502 -31.60 17.14 1.65
C CYS A 502 -31.96 16.28 0.43
N ASP A 503 -31.29 15.16 0.20
CA ASP A 503 -31.65 14.18 -0.84
C ASP A 503 -32.94 13.48 -0.41
N HIS A 504 -34.07 14.01 -0.88
CA HIS A 504 -35.39 13.52 -0.47
C HIS A 504 -35.89 12.39 -1.36
N ASN A 505 -35.23 12.12 -2.50
CA ASN A 505 -35.56 11.01 -3.39
C ASN A 505 -34.73 9.75 -3.06
N GLU A 506 -33.71 9.89 -2.22
CA GLU A 506 -32.88 8.84 -1.65
C GLU A 506 -32.05 8.07 -2.69
N ASP A 507 -31.73 8.68 -3.84
CA ASP A 507 -30.90 8.07 -4.88
C ASP A 507 -29.38 8.15 -4.60
N GLY A 508 -29.01 8.91 -3.57
CA GLY A 508 -27.65 9.15 -3.11
C GLY A 508 -26.94 10.29 -3.86
N THR A 509 -27.63 11.03 -4.71
CA THR A 509 -27.09 12.13 -5.51
C THR A 509 -27.61 13.45 -4.96
N LEU A 510 -26.70 14.35 -4.62
CA LEU A 510 -27.10 15.69 -4.23
C LEU A 510 -27.42 16.51 -5.47
N VAL A 511 -28.66 16.97 -5.60
CA VAL A 511 -29.07 17.89 -6.66
C VAL A 511 -29.44 19.25 -6.07
N ALA A 512 -29.25 20.32 -6.84
CA ALA A 512 -29.42 21.71 -6.42
C ALA A 512 -30.88 22.01 -6.06
N SER A 513 -31.85 21.46 -6.81
CA SER A 513 -33.28 21.65 -6.51
C SER A 513 -33.69 21.15 -5.13
N GLU A 514 -32.95 20.20 -4.57
CA GLU A 514 -33.23 19.58 -3.27
C GLU A 514 -32.35 20.19 -2.16
N CYS A 515 -31.07 20.37 -2.49
CA CYS A 515 -30.04 20.64 -1.50
C CYS A 515 -29.53 22.09 -1.47
N CYS A 516 -29.78 22.88 -2.51
CA CYS A 516 -29.35 24.28 -2.54
C CYS A 516 -30.39 25.21 -1.93
N GLN A 517 -30.09 25.65 -0.71
CA GLN A 517 -31.04 26.39 0.11
C GLN A 517 -30.42 27.72 0.55
N ALA A 518 -31.23 28.78 0.49
CA ALA A 518 -30.78 30.13 0.83
C ALA A 518 -30.20 30.22 2.26
N THR A 519 -30.69 29.40 3.20
CA THR A 519 -30.18 29.34 4.58
C THR A 519 -28.75 28.77 4.68
N LEU A 520 -28.34 27.94 3.72
CA LEU A 520 -26.99 27.39 3.62
C LEU A 520 -26.07 28.22 2.73
N GLN A 521 -26.58 29.25 2.05
CA GLN A 521 -25.77 30.18 1.27
C GLN A 521 -25.39 31.47 2.03
N GLU A 522 -25.73 31.57 3.33
CA GLU A 522 -25.44 32.75 4.14
C GLU A 522 -23.93 33.04 4.18
N GLY A 523 -23.53 34.23 3.71
CA GLY A 523 -22.12 34.64 3.62
C GLY A 523 -21.41 34.27 2.30
N GLN A 524 -22.12 33.65 1.35
CA GLN A 524 -21.65 33.40 -0.01
C GLN A 524 -22.31 34.37 -1.01
N ALA A 525 -21.72 34.55 -2.19
CA ALA A 525 -22.46 35.17 -3.30
C ALA A 525 -23.69 34.30 -3.57
N SER A 526 -24.89 34.88 -3.61
CA SER A 526 -26.12 34.10 -3.76
C SER A 526 -26.12 33.42 -5.14
N ALA A 527 -25.86 32.12 -5.16
CA ALA A 527 -26.04 31.28 -6.33
C ALA A 527 -27.54 31.00 -6.52
N SER A 528 -28.04 31.06 -7.74
CA SER A 528 -29.43 30.65 -8.00
C SER A 528 -29.60 29.15 -7.66
N PRO A 529 -30.78 28.71 -7.22
CA PRO A 529 -31.05 27.28 -6.97
C PRO A 529 -30.73 26.38 -8.17
N GLU A 530 -30.69 26.92 -9.39
CA GLU A 530 -30.37 26.22 -10.63
C GLU A 530 -28.87 26.18 -10.98
N ALA A 531 -28.01 26.88 -10.24
CA ALA A 531 -26.56 26.98 -10.49
C ALA A 531 -25.77 26.94 -9.17
N CYS A 532 -26.07 25.94 -8.34
CA CYS A 532 -25.50 25.81 -7.01
C CYS A 532 -25.02 24.38 -6.76
N ASP A 533 -23.74 24.23 -6.44
CA ASP A 533 -23.17 22.99 -5.98
C ASP A 533 -23.48 22.77 -4.49
N PRO A 534 -24.25 21.72 -4.13
CA PRO A 534 -24.63 21.47 -2.75
C PRO A 534 -23.44 21.28 -1.80
N ALA A 535 -22.34 20.67 -2.27
CA ALA A 535 -21.17 20.34 -1.46
C ALA A 535 -20.31 21.58 -1.13
N TYR A 536 -20.57 22.72 -1.78
CA TYR A 536 -19.80 23.95 -1.66
C TYR A 536 -20.59 25.11 -1.05
N GLN A 537 -21.75 24.81 -0.45
CA GLN A 537 -22.50 25.74 0.41
C GLN A 537 -21.82 25.93 1.78
N ASN A 538 -22.50 26.52 2.76
CA ASN A 538 -22.04 26.63 4.14
C ASN A 538 -22.11 25.26 4.86
N VAL A 539 -21.24 24.36 4.41
CA VAL A 539 -21.05 23.00 4.90
C VAL A 539 -19.60 22.80 5.33
N THR A 540 -19.38 21.78 6.16
CA THR A 540 -18.06 21.39 6.62
C THR A 540 -17.89 19.88 6.56
N PRO A 541 -16.69 19.38 6.25
CA PRO A 541 -16.36 17.98 6.42
C PRO A 541 -16.70 17.43 7.80
N LEU A 542 -17.10 16.16 7.84
CA LEU A 542 -17.00 15.38 9.06
C LEU A 542 -15.54 15.30 9.52
N THR A 543 -15.32 15.14 10.82
CA THR A 543 -13.96 15.01 11.38
C THR A 543 -13.39 13.60 11.18
N ILE A 544 -14.27 12.60 11.03
CA ILE A 544 -13.97 11.19 10.82
C ILE A 544 -15.08 10.57 9.96
N TYR A 545 -14.74 9.56 9.17
CA TYR A 545 -15.66 8.74 8.37
C TYR A 545 -16.41 7.74 9.25
N ASP A 546 -17.48 7.12 8.75
CA ASP A 546 -18.23 6.10 9.48
C ASP A 546 -17.63 4.70 9.39
N ARG A 547 -17.92 3.90 10.41
CA ARG A 547 -17.54 2.50 10.49
C ARG A 547 -18.75 1.58 10.41
N ASN A 548 -18.56 0.42 9.80
CA ASN A 548 -19.61 -0.56 9.54
C ASN A 548 -20.19 -1.00 10.89
N ASP A 549 -21.51 -1.01 10.97
CA ASP A 549 -22.24 -1.29 12.20
C ASP A 549 -22.04 -2.71 12.73
N THR A 550 -21.62 -3.64 11.86
CA THR A 550 -21.23 -5.01 12.22
C THR A 550 -19.88 -5.06 12.96
N LEU A 551 -19.08 -3.98 12.95
CA LEU A 551 -17.84 -3.93 13.69
C LEU A 551 -18.10 -3.80 15.21
N PRO A 552 -17.31 -4.47 16.06
CA PRO A 552 -17.31 -4.29 17.51
C PRO A 552 -17.27 -2.82 17.94
N GLU A 553 -17.98 -2.51 19.03
CA GLU A 553 -18.09 -1.14 19.55
C GLU A 553 -16.74 -0.42 19.71
N PRO A 554 -15.72 -1.01 20.35
CA PRO A 554 -14.42 -0.33 20.48
C PRO A 554 -13.75 -0.02 19.13
N THR A 555 -13.99 -0.85 18.11
CA THR A 555 -13.46 -0.63 16.77
C THR A 555 -14.15 0.55 16.09
N ARG A 556 -15.46 0.70 16.25
CA ARG A 556 -16.23 1.77 15.60
C ARG A 556 -16.17 3.12 16.32
N SER A 557 -15.96 3.17 17.63
CA SER A 557 -16.15 4.39 18.42
C SER A 557 -14.93 4.91 19.19
N CYS A 558 -13.88 4.10 19.39
CA CYS A 558 -12.72 4.58 20.16
C CYS A 558 -11.84 5.54 19.34
N ILE A 559 -11.69 6.75 19.86
CA ILE A 559 -10.92 7.84 19.24
C ILE A 559 -9.74 8.19 20.15
N CYS A 560 -8.56 8.36 19.57
CA CYS A 560 -7.41 8.83 20.30
C CYS A 560 -7.64 10.26 20.82
N PRO A 561 -7.28 10.56 22.06
CA PRO A 561 -7.37 11.92 22.58
C PRO A 561 -6.53 12.90 21.73
N PRO A 562 -6.89 14.20 21.68
CA PRO A 562 -6.16 15.20 20.90
C PRO A 562 -4.73 15.48 21.43
N GLY A 563 -4.41 14.99 22.63
CA GLY A 563 -3.12 15.12 23.30
C GLY A 563 -3.23 14.58 24.74
N GLY A 564 -2.18 14.77 25.53
CA GLY A 564 -2.12 14.34 26.94
C GLY A 564 -1.36 13.04 27.14
N THR A 565 -1.54 12.44 28.32
CA THR A 565 -0.84 11.25 28.79
C THR A 565 -1.79 10.08 29.01
N LEU A 566 -1.25 8.85 29.09
CA LEU A 566 -2.05 7.65 29.36
C LEU A 566 -2.80 7.76 30.70
N GLY A 567 -2.21 8.40 31.70
CA GLY A 567 -2.82 8.63 33.02
C GLY A 567 -3.99 9.60 33.03
N ASP A 568 -4.20 10.35 31.94
CA ASP A 568 -5.37 11.21 31.77
C ASP A 568 -6.63 10.42 31.34
N LEU A 569 -6.47 9.14 30.96
CA LEU A 569 -7.56 8.28 30.53
C LEU A 569 -8.16 7.51 31.71
N ASP A 570 -9.46 7.28 31.66
CA ASP A 570 -10.16 6.46 32.63
C ASP A 570 -9.88 4.96 32.36
N PRO A 571 -9.21 4.22 33.27
CA PRO A 571 -8.95 2.79 33.10
C PRO A 571 -10.21 1.92 33.12
N GLU A 572 -11.35 2.45 33.55
CA GLU A 572 -12.65 1.76 33.51
C GLU A 572 -13.38 1.97 32.16
N ASP A 573 -12.89 2.86 31.30
CA ASP A 573 -13.46 3.07 29.96
C ASP A 573 -13.28 1.82 29.09
N SER A 574 -14.36 1.39 28.43
CA SER A 574 -14.35 0.31 27.43
C SER A 574 -13.34 0.53 26.29
N CYS A 575 -12.99 1.79 26.01
CA CYS A 575 -12.00 2.19 25.03
C CYS A 575 -10.57 2.21 25.56
N PHE A 576 -10.34 2.13 26.87
CA PHE A 576 -9.03 2.34 27.49
C PHE A 576 -7.95 1.46 26.87
N ASP A 577 -8.16 0.14 26.82
CA ASP A 577 -7.17 -0.80 26.26
C ASP A 577 -6.93 -0.55 24.76
N THR A 578 -7.99 -0.21 24.03
CA THR A 578 -7.93 0.07 22.59
C THR A 578 -7.13 1.36 22.32
N ILE A 579 -7.38 2.41 23.10
CA ILE A 579 -6.68 3.70 23.00
C ILE A 579 -5.22 3.53 23.45
N LYS A 580 -4.98 2.83 24.57
CA LYS A 580 -3.63 2.54 25.08
C LYS A 580 -2.76 1.86 24.02
N VAL A 581 -3.29 0.84 23.32
CA VAL A 581 -2.55 0.11 22.28
C VAL A 581 -2.47 0.91 20.97
N GLY A 582 -3.54 1.61 20.61
CA GLY A 582 -3.69 2.24 19.30
C GLY A 582 -3.12 3.65 19.17
N CYS A 583 -2.97 4.36 20.29
CA CYS A 583 -2.67 5.79 20.33
C CYS A 583 -1.34 6.12 21.02
N PHE A 584 -0.74 5.17 21.73
CA PHE A 584 0.54 5.32 22.43
C PHE A 584 1.57 4.33 21.89
N LEU A 585 2.86 4.66 22.02
CA LEU A 585 3.92 3.72 21.69
C LEU A 585 4.07 2.69 22.80
N ALA A 586 4.13 1.41 22.46
CA ALA A 586 4.27 0.33 23.45
C ALA A 586 5.56 0.49 24.29
N SER A 587 6.65 0.96 23.69
CA SER A 587 7.89 1.29 24.40
C SER A 587 7.68 2.44 25.39
N ASP A 588 6.96 3.47 25.00
CA ASP A 588 6.70 4.64 25.86
C ASP A 588 5.81 4.25 27.05
N VAL A 589 4.77 3.45 26.81
CA VAL A 589 3.92 2.89 27.89
C VAL A 589 4.74 2.02 28.85
N ARG A 590 5.69 1.22 28.36
CA ARG A 590 6.56 0.39 29.20
C ARG A 590 7.53 1.24 30.03
N ASP A 591 8.14 2.23 29.40
CA ASP A 591 9.25 3.00 29.99
C ASP A 591 8.73 4.12 30.91
N ASN A 592 7.56 4.69 30.61
CA ASN A 592 7.00 5.85 31.30
C ASN A 592 5.63 5.60 31.97
N GLY A 593 5.00 4.43 31.76
CA GLY A 593 3.73 4.08 32.39
C GLY A 593 2.63 5.12 32.08
N ASP A 594 2.01 5.66 33.13
CA ASP A 594 0.94 6.66 33.03
C ASP A 594 1.41 7.98 32.37
N ALA A 595 2.72 8.26 32.36
CA ALA A 595 3.26 9.46 31.73
C ALA A 595 3.50 9.31 30.22
N ALA A 596 3.20 8.13 29.63
CA ALA A 596 3.31 7.92 28.18
C ALA A 596 2.42 8.91 27.42
N VAL A 597 2.92 9.46 26.31
CA VAL A 597 2.28 10.57 25.59
C VAL A 597 1.59 10.07 24.33
N VAL A 598 0.45 10.66 24.02
CA VAL A 598 -0.29 10.35 22.80
C VAL A 598 0.58 10.66 21.59
N ARG A 599 0.62 9.72 20.65
CA ARG A 599 1.32 9.89 19.39
C ARG A 599 0.72 11.05 18.59
N PRO A 600 1.52 12.06 18.18
CA PRO A 600 1.02 13.21 17.41
C PRO A 600 0.28 12.81 16.13
N ASP A 601 0.75 11.78 15.42
CA ASP A 601 0.13 11.24 14.20
C ASP A 601 -1.20 10.50 14.46
N ARG A 602 -1.54 10.24 15.73
CA ARG A 602 -2.75 9.52 16.13
C ARG A 602 -3.78 10.43 16.79
N ALA A 603 -3.41 11.64 17.20
CA ALA A 603 -4.31 12.58 17.86
C ALA A 603 -5.61 12.78 17.07
N SER A 604 -6.77 12.66 17.75
CA SER A 604 -8.10 12.80 17.15
C SER A 604 -8.42 11.84 15.99
N ARG A 605 -7.70 10.71 15.87
CA ARG A 605 -7.97 9.65 14.88
C ARG A 605 -8.60 8.44 15.55
N TYR A 606 -9.16 7.53 14.75
CA TYR A 606 -9.56 6.21 15.25
C TYR A 606 -8.38 5.51 15.92
N ALA A 607 -8.62 5.03 17.15
CA ALA A 607 -7.65 4.26 17.92
C ALA A 607 -7.29 2.96 17.20
N VAL A 608 -8.24 2.38 16.48
CA VAL A 608 -8.04 1.19 15.67
C VAL A 608 -7.81 1.55 14.20
N LYS A 609 -6.69 1.11 13.61
CA LYS A 609 -6.46 1.09 12.15
C LYS A 609 -6.39 -0.33 11.66
N PHE A 610 -6.70 -0.60 10.41
CA PHE A 610 -6.52 -1.92 9.83
C PHE A 610 -5.07 -2.09 9.37
N VAL A 611 -4.58 -3.33 9.41
CA VAL A 611 -3.20 -3.61 9.04
C VAL A 611 -3.17 -4.37 7.72
N SER A 612 -2.48 -3.81 6.74
CA SER A 612 -2.16 -4.49 5.49
C SER A 612 -0.69 -4.92 5.52
N ARG A 613 -0.46 -6.18 5.15
CA ARG A 613 0.86 -6.79 5.22
C ARG A 613 1.64 -6.66 3.93
N GLU A 614 2.93 -6.34 4.08
CA GLU A 614 3.90 -6.19 3.01
C GLU A 614 5.20 -6.86 3.46
N GLY A 615 5.25 -8.17 3.33
CA GLY A 615 6.34 -8.99 3.84
C GLY A 615 6.41 -8.98 5.38
N GLY A 616 7.60 -9.22 5.92
CA GLY A 616 7.87 -9.20 7.37
C GLY A 616 8.00 -10.59 7.98
N VAL A 617 8.26 -10.63 9.28
CA VAL A 617 8.32 -11.87 10.07
C VAL A 617 6.94 -12.27 10.60
N ILE A 618 6.66 -13.58 10.63
CA ILE A 618 5.47 -14.18 11.24
C ILE A 618 5.94 -15.11 12.33
N TYR A 619 5.56 -14.84 13.57
CA TYR A 619 5.87 -15.78 14.64
C TYR A 619 5.02 -17.04 14.53
N ASP A 620 5.67 -18.20 14.57
CA ASP A 620 4.99 -19.48 14.69
C ASP A 620 5.53 -20.21 15.94
N PRO A 621 4.79 -20.14 17.07
CA PRO A 621 5.21 -20.82 18.30
C PRO A 621 5.21 -22.34 18.15
N ALA A 622 4.48 -22.91 17.18
CA ALA A 622 4.40 -24.34 16.98
C ALA A 622 5.72 -24.92 16.44
N ILE A 623 6.49 -24.10 15.73
CA ILE A 623 7.85 -24.45 15.26
C ILE A 623 8.95 -23.80 16.11
N LYS A 624 8.62 -23.11 17.20
CA LYS A 624 9.57 -22.32 18.02
C LYS A 624 10.38 -21.31 17.20
N GLY A 625 9.75 -20.72 16.19
CA GLY A 625 10.46 -19.96 15.17
C GLY A 625 9.58 -18.92 14.51
N PHE A 626 10.06 -18.36 13.42
CA PHE A 626 9.29 -17.43 12.62
C PHE A 626 9.55 -17.61 11.12
N GLU A 627 8.55 -17.28 10.31
CA GLU A 627 8.65 -17.18 8.86
C GLU A 627 9.02 -15.74 8.47
N TRP A 628 10.10 -15.56 7.75
CA TRP A 628 10.52 -14.28 7.17
C TRP A 628 10.11 -14.22 5.69
N ARG A 629 9.40 -13.16 5.31
CA ARG A 629 9.02 -12.86 3.93
C ARG A 629 9.65 -11.56 3.46
N THR A 630 10.24 -11.61 2.28
CA THR A 630 10.74 -10.44 1.54
C THR A 630 9.59 -9.57 1.03
N ALA A 631 9.78 -8.26 0.90
CA ALA A 631 8.91 -7.41 0.06
C ALA A 631 9.62 -6.98 -1.23
N ASP A 632 10.11 -7.98 -1.96
CA ASP A 632 11.05 -7.83 -3.08
C ASP A 632 10.39 -8.00 -4.45
N VAL A 633 9.05 -8.00 -4.50
CA VAL A 633 8.28 -8.07 -5.74
C VAL A 633 7.76 -6.69 -6.08
N GLY A 634 7.97 -6.28 -7.32
CA GLY A 634 7.70 -4.92 -7.80
C GLY A 634 6.21 -4.57 -7.82
N GLY A 635 5.93 -3.28 -7.75
CA GLY A 635 4.59 -2.72 -7.80
C GLY A 635 4.45 -1.59 -6.79
N VAL A 636 4.81 -0.38 -7.20
CA VAL A 636 4.64 0.79 -6.34
C VAL A 636 3.14 0.94 -6.04
N PRO A 637 2.73 1.12 -4.78
CA PRO A 637 1.34 1.32 -4.42
C PRO A 637 0.84 2.67 -4.95
N ARG A 638 -0.44 2.77 -5.33
CA ARG A 638 -1.09 4.08 -5.45
C ARG A 638 -1.29 4.69 -4.06
N ALA A 639 -1.34 6.01 -3.99
CA ALA A 639 -1.78 6.68 -2.78
C ALA A 639 -3.28 6.42 -2.52
N SER A 640 -3.72 6.62 -1.28
CA SER A 640 -5.04 6.16 -0.83
C SER A 640 -6.19 6.83 -1.59
N ILE A 641 -6.04 8.13 -1.90
CA ILE A 641 -7.03 8.90 -2.66
C ILE A 641 -7.13 8.37 -4.08
N GLU A 642 -6.00 8.18 -4.76
CA GLU A 642 -5.98 7.65 -6.13
C GLU A 642 -6.49 6.20 -6.18
N SER A 643 -6.15 5.37 -5.20
CA SER A 643 -6.69 4.01 -5.10
C SER A 643 -8.21 4.02 -4.89
N CYS A 644 -8.73 4.94 -4.07
CA CYS A 644 -10.16 5.11 -3.88
C CYS A 644 -10.85 5.63 -5.15
N ALA A 645 -10.26 6.63 -5.82
CA ALA A 645 -10.78 7.20 -7.05
C ALA A 645 -10.85 6.14 -8.15
N GLU A 646 -9.81 5.33 -8.32
CA GLU A 646 -9.80 4.19 -9.26
C GLU A 646 -10.89 3.18 -8.91
N SER A 647 -11.04 2.82 -7.63
CA SER A 647 -12.09 1.87 -7.19
C SER A 647 -13.53 2.36 -7.39
N ARG A 648 -13.69 3.67 -7.61
CA ARG A 648 -14.98 4.33 -7.88
C ARG A 648 -15.10 4.78 -9.34
N ASP A 649 -14.24 4.25 -10.21
CA ASP A 649 -14.19 4.56 -11.65
C ASP A 649 -14.09 6.06 -11.95
N ARG A 650 -13.40 6.81 -11.08
CA ARG A 650 -13.20 8.27 -11.19
C ARG A 650 -11.94 8.65 -11.94
N ILE A 651 -10.93 7.79 -11.87
CA ILE A 651 -9.70 7.88 -12.65
C ILE A 651 -9.43 6.51 -13.23
N ASP A 652 -8.72 6.47 -14.34
CA ASP A 652 -8.39 5.19 -14.96
C ASP A 652 -7.31 4.43 -14.16
N ARG A 653 -7.30 3.11 -14.37
CA ARG A 653 -6.25 2.22 -13.87
C ARG A 653 -4.89 2.57 -14.44
N ARG A 654 -3.83 2.20 -13.72
CA ARG A 654 -2.45 2.31 -14.23
C ARG A 654 -2.18 1.32 -15.36
N ASN A 655 -1.20 1.66 -16.17
CA ASN A 655 -0.73 0.84 -17.28
C ASN A 655 0.78 0.53 -17.17
N ILE A 656 1.31 -0.16 -18.18
CA ILE A 656 2.72 -0.58 -18.26
C ILE A 656 3.73 0.58 -18.31
N GLU A 657 3.31 1.79 -18.68
CA GLU A 657 4.15 2.99 -18.68
C GLU A 657 4.27 3.62 -17.29
N ASP A 658 3.36 3.31 -16.37
CA ASP A 658 3.39 3.81 -14.98
C ASP A 658 4.34 3.00 -14.09
N GLY A 659 4.64 1.76 -14.47
CA GLY A 659 5.56 0.90 -13.74
C GLY A 659 5.48 -0.56 -14.15
N TRP A 660 6.50 -1.33 -13.77
CA TRP A 660 6.74 -2.72 -14.14
C TRP A 660 5.50 -3.62 -13.97
N ARG A 661 4.87 -3.52 -12.80
CA ARG A 661 3.70 -4.30 -12.39
C ARG A 661 2.53 -3.41 -12.00
N ALA A 662 2.52 -2.16 -12.47
CA ALA A 662 1.51 -1.17 -12.07
C ALA A 662 0.09 -1.56 -12.52
N ASN A 663 -0.03 -2.36 -13.57
CA ASN A 663 -1.27 -2.88 -14.17
C ASN A 663 -1.72 -4.25 -13.62
N ASP A 664 -0.98 -4.86 -12.68
CA ASP A 664 -1.35 -6.15 -12.12
C ASP A 664 -2.43 -6.01 -11.04
N ALA A 665 -3.45 -6.88 -11.09
CA ALA A 665 -4.47 -6.99 -10.03
C ALA A 665 -3.95 -7.77 -8.81
N PHE A 666 -2.81 -8.43 -8.95
CA PHE A 666 -2.11 -9.07 -7.84
C PHE A 666 -1.53 -8.01 -6.89
N ASN A 667 -1.48 -8.37 -5.62
CA ASN A 667 -1.03 -7.50 -4.53
C ASN A 667 0.32 -7.99 -3.98
N PRO A 668 1.41 -8.01 -4.78
CA PRO A 668 2.71 -8.45 -4.26
C PRO A 668 3.17 -7.53 -3.14
N ASP A 669 4.05 -8.01 -2.27
CA ASP A 669 4.62 -7.21 -1.18
C ASP A 669 5.36 -5.96 -1.74
N ARG A 670 4.78 -4.77 -1.55
CA ARG A 670 4.93 -3.56 -2.40
C ARG A 670 5.96 -2.56 -1.92
N VAL A 671 7.12 -2.42 -2.57
CA VAL A 671 8.04 -1.32 -2.21
C VAL A 671 8.71 -0.62 -3.38
N GLU A 672 9.08 -1.35 -4.44
CA GLU A 672 9.85 -0.79 -5.55
C GLU A 672 9.18 -1.06 -6.90
N ASP A 673 9.60 -0.34 -7.94
CA ASP A 673 9.13 -0.53 -9.31
C ASP A 673 10.00 -1.54 -10.10
N PHE A 674 10.52 -2.55 -9.42
CA PHE A 674 11.28 -3.64 -10.02
C PHE A 674 11.25 -4.85 -9.11
N ASP A 675 11.46 -6.03 -9.69
CA ASP A 675 11.59 -7.27 -8.92
C ASP A 675 13.05 -7.47 -8.52
N ARG A 676 13.26 -8.00 -7.31
CA ARG A 676 14.55 -8.53 -6.84
C ARG A 676 14.44 -10.04 -6.72
N SER A 677 15.51 -10.73 -7.06
CA SER A 677 15.57 -12.18 -6.92
C SER A 677 16.94 -12.64 -6.47
N MET A 678 16.93 -13.69 -5.66
CA MET A 678 18.15 -14.42 -5.29
C MET A 678 18.71 -15.16 -6.51
N CYS A 679 20.02 -15.34 -6.52
CA CYS A 679 20.75 -16.09 -7.51
C CYS A 679 20.94 -17.55 -7.08
N SER A 680 21.01 -18.44 -8.06
CA SER A 680 21.40 -19.85 -7.87
C SER A 680 22.90 -19.99 -7.62
N ASP A 681 23.32 -21.14 -7.10
CA ASP A 681 24.73 -21.47 -6.83
C ASP A 681 25.48 -20.37 -6.06
N SER A 682 24.79 -19.77 -5.09
CA SER A 682 25.26 -18.60 -4.37
C SER A 682 25.18 -18.84 -2.87
N GLU A 683 26.10 -18.23 -2.14
CA GLU A 683 26.10 -18.21 -0.68
C GLU A 683 25.40 -16.95 -0.18
N TYR A 684 24.62 -17.10 0.87
CA TYR A 684 23.88 -16.02 1.52
C TYR A 684 24.20 -15.99 3.00
N THR A 685 24.42 -14.80 3.51
CA THR A 685 24.63 -14.51 4.92
C THR A 685 23.34 -14.02 5.53
N VAL A 686 22.88 -14.69 6.57
CA VAL A 686 21.77 -14.28 7.41
C VAL A 686 22.35 -13.57 8.61
N HIS A 687 22.01 -12.29 8.77
CA HIS A 687 22.39 -11.48 9.92
C HIS A 687 21.16 -11.18 10.77
N PHE A 688 21.14 -11.71 11.99
CA PHE A 688 20.16 -11.32 13.00
C PHE A 688 20.64 -10.07 13.72
N ARG A 689 19.77 -9.07 13.89
CA ARG A 689 20.11 -7.93 14.74
C ARG A 689 20.27 -8.36 16.19
N THR A 690 21.13 -7.65 16.89
CA THR A 690 21.48 -7.85 18.28
C THR A 690 21.14 -6.61 19.11
N PRO A 691 21.14 -6.70 20.46
CA PRO A 691 20.92 -5.53 21.30
C PRO A 691 21.89 -4.37 21.05
N GLU A 692 23.11 -4.66 20.60
CA GLU A 692 24.16 -3.66 20.33
C GLU A 692 23.86 -2.83 19.07
N ASP A 693 23.15 -3.42 18.10
CA ASP A 693 22.74 -2.74 16.86
C ASP A 693 21.62 -1.71 17.10
N GLY A 694 20.96 -1.78 18.26
CA GLY A 694 19.73 -1.07 18.54
C GLY A 694 18.55 -1.55 17.70
N GLY A 695 17.33 -1.14 18.08
CA GLY A 695 16.12 -1.49 17.32
C GLY A 695 15.53 -2.86 17.66
N GLN A 696 15.11 -3.62 16.64
CA GLN A 696 14.37 -4.88 16.77
C GLN A 696 15.33 -6.07 16.70
N TYR A 697 15.27 -6.99 17.65
CA TYR A 697 16.13 -8.19 17.71
C TYR A 697 15.40 -9.36 18.35
N VAL A 698 15.79 -10.59 18.00
CA VAL A 698 15.20 -11.82 18.55
C VAL A 698 15.57 -11.96 20.03
N LYS A 699 14.58 -12.29 20.87
CA LYS A 699 14.78 -12.71 22.25
C LYS A 699 13.94 -13.94 22.57
N ASP A 700 14.44 -14.83 23.41
CA ASP A 700 13.62 -15.89 24.00
C ASP A 700 12.84 -15.41 25.23
N LYS A 701 11.95 -16.26 25.76
CA LYS A 701 11.12 -15.96 26.94
C LYS A 701 11.92 -15.68 28.22
N VAL A 702 13.18 -16.09 28.31
CA VAL A 702 14.01 -15.90 29.52
C VAL A 702 15.02 -14.76 29.39
N GLY A 703 15.18 -14.17 28.21
CA GLY A 703 16.04 -13.02 28.01
C GLY A 703 17.22 -13.23 27.07
N ASN A 704 17.45 -14.46 26.61
CA ASN A 704 18.61 -14.76 25.78
C ASN A 704 18.43 -14.19 24.37
N THR A 705 19.54 -13.79 23.76
CA THR A 705 19.61 -13.21 22.42
C THR A 705 20.65 -13.95 21.58
N LEU A 706 20.82 -13.53 20.32
CA LEU A 706 21.85 -14.05 19.41
C LEU A 706 23.17 -13.27 19.47
N ALA A 707 23.39 -12.44 20.50
CA ALA A 707 24.65 -11.71 20.66
C ALA A 707 25.86 -12.67 20.65
N GLY A 708 26.85 -12.37 19.81
CA GLY A 708 28.05 -13.21 19.62
C GLY A 708 27.86 -14.47 18.75
N LYS A 709 26.69 -14.64 18.14
CA LYS A 709 26.30 -15.78 17.27
C LYS A 709 25.14 -15.41 16.32
N SER A 710 25.16 -14.18 15.81
CA SER A 710 24.06 -13.60 15.03
C SER A 710 24.19 -13.81 13.53
N THR A 711 25.31 -14.35 13.07
CA THR A 711 25.62 -14.52 11.64
C THR A 711 25.61 -15.99 11.26
N TYR A 712 24.82 -16.32 10.25
CA TYR A 712 24.69 -17.68 9.71
C TYR A 712 24.81 -17.67 8.20
N THR A 713 25.16 -18.79 7.57
CA THR A 713 25.16 -18.91 6.11
C THR A 713 24.29 -20.06 5.60
N PHE A 714 23.77 -19.90 4.39
CA PHE A 714 23.19 -20.98 3.60
C PHE A 714 23.51 -20.82 2.12
N ARG A 715 23.30 -21.89 1.35
CA ARG A 715 23.60 -21.91 -0.08
C ARG A 715 22.37 -22.24 -0.90
N THR A 716 22.26 -21.62 -2.07
CA THR A 716 21.22 -21.94 -3.05
C THR A 716 21.68 -23.04 -3.99
N PRO A 717 20.77 -23.91 -4.47
CA PRO A 717 21.10 -24.96 -5.42
C PRO A 717 21.54 -24.38 -6.77
N GLN A 718 22.36 -25.14 -7.49
CA GLN A 718 22.70 -24.84 -8.88
C GLN A 718 21.45 -24.89 -9.74
N PHE A 719 21.31 -24.00 -10.73
CA PHE A 719 20.26 -24.12 -11.73
C PHE A 719 20.71 -25.09 -12.83
N HIS A 720 20.00 -26.21 -13.00
CA HIS A 720 20.30 -27.19 -14.04
C HIS A 720 19.24 -27.09 -15.13
N VAL A 721 19.67 -26.93 -16.38
CA VAL A 721 18.81 -27.06 -17.56
C VAL A 721 19.01 -28.47 -18.10
N GLU A 722 18.00 -29.32 -17.96
CA GLU A 722 17.96 -30.60 -18.66
C GLU A 722 17.49 -30.35 -20.12
N PRO A 723 18.33 -30.62 -21.13
CA PRO A 723 18.04 -30.31 -22.53
C PRO A 723 16.88 -31.10 -23.14
#